data_AF-A0A268NW06-F1
#
_entry.id   AF-A0A268NW06-F1
#
_cell.length_a   1.000
_cell.length_b   1.000
_cell.length_c   1.000
_cell.angle_alpha   90.00
_cell.angle_beta   90.00
_cell.angle_gamma   90.00
#
_symmetry.space_group_name_H-M   'P 1'
#
loop_
_entity.id
_entity.type
_entity.pdbx_description
1 polymer ?
#
loop_
_entity_poly.entity_id
_entity_poly.type
_entity_poly.pdbx_seq_one_letter_code
_entity_poly.pdbx_strand_id
1 'polypeptide(L)'
;MGLKQSIVIRSEYTNNARSAPGKGSRGASPGQYVMRYMAREDATEVLTPVKQVGGMELSHSRMGDEYDGAGFMRYIARSHATEQLKSKQDEDLQDADAYGSPLILKHKFKKIDKQSGRAFGTRGISLSHQELVDTSEAIQKAFDAGHSVQKIIVSFTEDYLRDTDVLDARFKHKGRGSYKGHIDQLKLRQAIIDGVDRMVKVGRFADPEWVGTIQLDTSHVHAHIALVDKKFSESRMRNDGADRGKINEREKKMFRKGVHFSLEDMKNLRSFHKQASLERQSVVAFVKDYAYSTLNENTPIQLLMAALPKDRRQWRYRTNRAAMKHPNALAKGIVESVFETEPEQSGYKDAMQAVHDYANESAVKNKLTREERQALVEEGRERIVERSVNGLYKTLKALSPSSLRVRTAMTDIQSSSDEELANALKAKSTDSGDFDAAAFMLRVRGYNKRQETHVESAQEHYEMATEYDMAKSQGFVDDTAHVMRLYYEEEQRYHMGLADKYRKFMAFHHLKDRKNVDVMRPAYKDLSRRFQAIQSDESETGVVLYEEREAYKRDLRAYTFQCFERGVATLKEWDAITDYDAESGSIETRFVLPIRPKAREENLNDAHFRRVKAWDVHHLGLDYYNHPDARIDSTNAKRFADAWQGRKQRADAARMYVAATGQTLPALDRSESDIASMESVVDKAVRDGLIETVTIDDLAPLHEDDARQLYTISADRSVDMTKQLRATLEHIEIIEQIEEEELE
;
A
#
# COMPACT_ATOMS: atom_id res chain seq x y z
N MET A 1 35.02 -21.95 19.20
CA MET A 1 36.05 -20.88 19.31
C MET A 1 35.89 -20.15 20.62
N GLY A 2 36.96 -19.62 21.22
CA GLY A 2 36.84 -18.83 22.45
C GLY A 2 36.39 -17.38 22.18
N LEU A 3 35.70 -16.73 23.12
CA LEU A 3 35.17 -15.35 22.97
C LEU A 3 36.20 -14.32 22.51
N LYS A 4 37.48 -14.51 22.84
CA LYS A 4 38.58 -13.62 22.39
C LYS A 4 38.82 -13.68 20.88
N GLN A 5 38.56 -14.84 20.25
CA GLN A 5 38.64 -15.04 18.81
C GLN A 5 37.35 -14.60 18.11
N SER A 6 36.20 -14.82 18.73
CA SER A 6 34.88 -14.48 18.19
C SER A 6 34.59 -12.97 18.19
N ILE A 7 35.06 -12.25 19.22
CA ILE A 7 34.90 -10.79 19.38
C ILE A 7 36.29 -10.15 19.51
N VAL A 8 36.81 -9.64 18.40
CA VAL A 8 38.13 -9.02 18.33
C VAL A 8 38.02 -7.53 18.64
N ILE A 9 38.73 -7.06 19.66
CA ILE A 9 38.70 -5.65 20.09
C ILE A 9 40.05 -5.02 19.82
N ARG A 10 40.07 -4.01 18.94
CA ARG A 10 41.21 -3.10 18.76
C ARG A 10 40.84 -1.75 19.36
N SER A 11 41.76 -1.17 20.12
CA SER A 11 41.53 0.12 20.78
C SER A 11 42.72 1.01 20.55
N GLU A 12 42.42 2.21 20.09
CA GLU A 12 43.33 3.35 20.04
C GLU A 12 42.76 4.47 20.91
N TYR A 13 43.56 5.48 21.20
CA TYR A 13 43.10 6.67 21.90
C TYR A 13 43.77 7.92 21.36
N THR A 14 43.13 9.07 21.56
CA THR A 14 43.73 10.38 21.34
C THR A 14 43.59 11.22 22.60
N ASN A 15 44.61 12.03 22.89
CA ASN A 15 44.62 12.99 23.99
C ASN A 15 45.42 14.23 23.58
N ASN A 16 45.12 15.38 24.20
CA ASN A 16 45.80 16.65 23.96
C ASN A 16 46.68 17.10 25.15
N ALA A 17 46.65 16.39 26.29
CA ALA A 17 47.38 16.73 27.51
C ALA A 17 48.90 16.96 27.37
N ARG A 18 49.51 16.49 26.27
CA ARG A 18 50.94 16.68 25.95
C ARG A 18 51.18 17.18 24.52
N SER A 19 50.12 17.64 23.86
CA SER A 19 50.17 18.08 22.46
C SER A 19 50.18 19.60 22.40
N ALA A 20 50.75 20.18 21.33
CA ALA A 20 50.62 21.61 21.09
C ALA A 20 49.13 22.02 20.97
N PRO A 21 48.76 23.28 21.26
CA PRO A 21 47.38 23.76 21.12
C PRO A 21 46.80 23.39 19.74
N GLY A 22 45.61 22.77 19.73
CA GLY A 22 44.95 22.29 18.51
C GLY A 22 45.50 20.98 17.92
N LYS A 23 46.42 20.28 18.60
CA LYS A 23 46.92 18.95 18.21
C LYS A 23 46.49 17.87 19.22
N GLY A 24 46.43 16.64 18.75
CA GLY A 24 46.18 15.45 19.57
C GLY A 24 47.08 14.30 19.14
N SER A 25 47.39 13.40 20.07
CA SER A 25 48.32 12.28 19.84
C SER A 25 47.92 11.39 18.65
N ARG A 26 46.61 11.27 18.35
CA ARG A 26 46.07 10.54 17.19
C ARG A 26 44.85 11.25 16.57
N GLY A 27 45.05 12.53 16.30
CA GLY A 27 44.05 13.43 15.70
C GLY A 27 43.39 14.36 16.72
N ALA A 28 43.11 15.59 16.30
CA ALA A 28 42.64 16.68 17.15
C ALA A 28 41.12 16.86 17.19
N SER A 29 40.37 16.19 16.30
CA SER A 29 38.93 16.40 16.11
C SER A 29 38.11 15.11 16.27
N PRO A 30 38.09 14.49 17.47
CA PRO A 30 37.29 13.29 17.72
C PRO A 30 35.78 13.49 17.47
N GLY A 31 35.22 14.69 17.66
CA GLY A 31 33.81 14.96 17.32
C GLY A 31 33.55 14.86 15.81
N GLN A 32 34.44 15.39 14.97
CA GLN A 32 34.34 15.26 13.51
C GLN A 32 34.55 13.81 13.04
N TYR A 33 35.37 13.03 13.75
CA TYR A 33 35.52 11.60 13.49
C TYR A 33 34.19 10.84 13.69
N VAL A 34 33.39 11.19 14.72
CA VAL A 34 32.05 10.63 14.91
C VAL A 34 31.14 10.98 13.72
N MET A 35 31.03 12.27 13.39
CA MET A 35 30.08 12.76 12.38
C MET A 35 30.44 12.36 10.94
N ARG A 36 31.73 12.39 10.58
CA ARG A 36 32.16 12.21 9.17
C ARG A 36 32.65 10.81 8.85
N TYR A 37 33.23 10.09 9.81
CA TYR A 37 33.83 8.78 9.57
C TYR A 37 32.98 7.64 10.12
N MET A 38 32.47 7.75 11.36
CA MET A 38 31.69 6.69 11.99
C MET A 38 30.28 6.60 11.40
N ALA A 39 29.54 7.71 11.35
CA ALA A 39 28.13 7.75 10.93
C ALA A 39 27.89 7.87 9.40
N ARG A 40 28.91 7.57 8.58
CA ARG A 40 28.90 7.82 7.12
C ARG A 40 27.87 6.99 6.34
N GLU A 41 27.32 7.58 5.27
CA GLU A 41 26.13 7.08 4.56
C GLU A 41 26.27 5.63 4.08
N ASP A 42 27.41 5.36 3.47
CA ASP A 42 27.80 4.13 2.81
C ASP A 42 28.17 2.99 3.76
N ALA A 43 28.53 3.26 5.02
CA ALA A 43 29.01 2.23 5.93
C ALA A 43 27.93 1.67 6.87
N THR A 44 27.02 2.51 7.36
CA THR A 44 26.07 2.16 8.41
C THR A 44 24.65 2.03 7.88
N GLU A 45 23.85 1.18 8.51
CA GLU A 45 22.41 1.10 8.24
C GLU A 45 21.59 1.85 9.27
N VAL A 46 20.45 2.34 8.82
CA VAL A 46 19.46 2.99 9.66
C VAL A 46 18.64 1.94 10.39
N LEU A 47 18.51 2.08 11.71
CA LEU A 47 17.54 1.30 12.47
C LEU A 47 16.15 1.95 12.36
N THR A 48 15.16 1.18 11.90
CA THR A 48 13.75 1.59 11.88
C THR A 48 13.20 1.63 13.31
N PRO A 49 12.33 2.59 13.67
CA PRO A 49 11.60 2.58 14.94
C PRO A 49 11.00 1.21 15.26
N VAL A 50 11.25 0.72 16.47
CA VAL A 50 10.58 -0.47 17.00
C VAL A 50 9.75 -0.01 18.19
N LYS A 51 8.45 -0.32 18.17
CA LYS A 51 7.59 -0.16 19.35
C LYS A 51 8.03 -1.22 20.35
N GLN A 52 8.63 -0.83 21.48
CA GLN A 52 8.76 -1.75 22.60
C GLN A 52 7.34 -2.04 23.08
N VAL A 53 6.84 -3.25 22.76
CA VAL A 53 5.54 -3.69 23.25
C VAL A 53 5.70 -3.94 24.74
N GLY A 54 4.90 -3.24 25.56
CA GLY A 54 4.86 -3.39 27.01
C GLY A 54 4.81 -4.86 27.40
N GLY A 55 5.85 -5.32 28.10
CA GLY A 55 6.05 -6.72 28.46
C GLY A 55 7.52 -7.17 28.47
N MET A 56 8.42 -6.38 27.88
CA MET A 56 9.86 -6.65 27.93
C MET A 56 10.56 -5.65 28.86
N GLU A 57 10.56 -5.94 30.16
CA GLU A 57 11.53 -5.33 31.08
C GLU A 57 12.93 -5.85 30.75
N LEU A 58 13.53 -5.29 29.70
CA LEU A 58 14.98 -5.36 29.52
C LEU A 58 15.58 -4.45 30.57
N SER A 59 16.03 -5.07 31.67
CA SER A 59 16.59 -4.35 32.79
C SER A 59 17.77 -3.49 32.33
N HIS A 60 17.71 -2.18 32.64
CA HIS A 60 18.80 -1.18 32.68
C HIS A 60 18.73 0.02 31.71
N SER A 61 17.56 0.43 31.21
CA SER A 61 17.40 1.80 30.73
C SER A 61 17.27 2.78 31.91
N ARG A 62 18.38 3.45 32.27
CA ARG A 62 18.37 4.59 33.22
C ARG A 62 17.88 5.85 32.51
N MET A 63 16.57 5.95 32.30
CA MET A 63 15.75 7.17 32.29
C MET A 63 14.41 6.75 31.70
N GLY A 64 13.33 7.00 32.44
CA GLY A 64 11.98 6.73 31.99
C GLY A 64 11.64 7.61 30.80
N ASP A 65 11.59 7.01 29.63
CA ASP A 65 10.57 7.28 28.61
C ASP A 65 10.46 6.05 27.72
N GLU A 66 9.21 5.63 27.51
CA GLU A 66 8.75 4.32 27.06
C GLU A 66 8.91 4.09 25.54
N TYR A 67 9.82 4.81 24.87
CA TYR A 67 9.90 4.88 23.40
C TYR A 67 11.34 5.02 22.87
N ASP A 68 11.63 4.39 21.71
CA ASP A 68 12.71 4.82 20.82
C ASP A 68 12.33 6.19 20.21
N GLY A 69 12.65 7.27 20.94
CA GLY A 69 12.30 8.65 20.58
C GLY A 69 12.78 9.06 19.19
N ALA A 70 13.96 8.59 18.75
CA ALA A 70 14.53 8.96 17.46
C ALA A 70 13.82 8.27 16.27
N GLY A 71 13.41 7.02 16.43
CA GLY A 71 12.61 6.32 15.42
C GLY A 71 11.22 6.92 15.26
N PHE A 72 10.52 7.13 16.37
CA PHE A 72 9.16 7.68 16.37
C PHE A 72 9.11 9.12 15.82
N MET A 73 10.03 9.98 16.26
CA MET A 73 10.09 11.38 15.80
C MET A 73 10.35 11.51 14.30
N ARG A 74 11.15 10.61 13.69
CA ARG A 74 11.31 10.59 12.23
C ARG A 74 10.05 10.21 11.50
N TYR A 75 9.35 9.17 11.97
CA TYR A 75 8.10 8.75 11.36
C TYR A 75 7.05 9.87 11.41
N ILE A 76 6.90 10.52 12.57
CA ILE A 76 6.01 11.68 12.73
C ILE A 76 6.45 12.85 11.86
N ALA A 77 7.75 13.18 11.79
CA ALA A 77 8.25 14.26 10.95
C ALA A 77 8.03 14.00 9.46
N ARG A 78 8.23 12.77 8.98
CA ARG A 78 7.93 12.37 7.60
C ARG A 78 6.43 12.43 7.31
N SER A 79 5.60 11.95 8.23
CA SER A 79 4.14 12.08 8.12
C SER A 79 3.72 13.54 8.04
N HIS A 80 4.23 14.40 8.93
CA HIS A 80 3.94 15.83 8.92
C HIS A 80 4.39 16.52 7.63
N ALA A 81 5.61 16.22 7.15
CA ALA A 81 6.12 16.76 5.88
C ALA A 81 5.28 16.29 4.68
N THR A 82 4.78 15.06 4.72
CA THR A 82 3.85 14.54 3.71
C THR A 82 2.52 15.29 3.76
N GLU A 83 1.96 15.52 4.95
CA GLU A 83 0.71 16.27 5.13
C GLU A 83 0.83 17.77 4.79
N GLN A 84 1.96 18.42 5.09
CA GLN A 84 2.21 19.82 4.71
C GLN A 84 2.26 20.02 3.19
N LEU A 85 2.88 19.07 2.48
CA LEU A 85 2.88 19.07 1.02
C LEU A 85 1.47 18.83 0.45
N LYS A 86 0.69 17.90 1.04
CA LYS A 86 -0.72 17.68 0.65
C LYS A 86 -1.59 18.91 0.92
N SER A 87 -1.39 19.61 2.04
CA SER A 87 -2.19 20.77 2.45
C SER A 87 -1.78 22.08 1.76
N LYS A 88 -0.76 22.03 0.88
CA LYS A 88 -0.20 23.18 0.17
C LYS A 88 0.34 24.30 1.07
N GLN A 89 0.73 23.97 2.30
CA GLN A 89 1.23 24.93 3.29
C GLN A 89 2.76 25.10 3.27
N ASP A 90 3.43 24.48 2.31
CA ASP A 90 4.90 24.37 2.26
C ASP A 90 5.51 25.42 1.32
N GLU A 91 6.58 26.10 1.76
CA GLU A 91 7.25 27.14 0.98
C GLU A 91 7.97 26.59 -0.27
N ASP A 92 8.32 25.30 -0.28
CA ASP A 92 8.96 24.62 -1.43
C ASP A 92 8.00 24.44 -2.64
N LEU A 93 6.73 24.87 -2.53
CA LEU A 93 5.68 24.78 -3.57
C LEU A 93 5.76 25.88 -4.64
N GLN A 94 6.75 26.78 -4.57
CA GLN A 94 6.90 27.88 -5.52
C GLN A 94 7.40 27.43 -6.91
N ASP A 95 7.89 26.21 -7.03
CA ASP A 95 8.31 25.61 -8.30
C ASP A 95 7.21 24.65 -8.84
N ALA A 96 6.57 25.05 -9.94
CA ALA A 96 5.49 24.31 -10.58
C ALA A 96 5.95 22.96 -11.16
N ASP A 97 7.24 22.82 -11.50
CA ASP A 97 7.82 21.57 -12.04
C ASP A 97 8.18 20.60 -10.92
N ALA A 98 8.40 21.09 -9.71
CA ALA A 98 8.61 20.26 -8.53
C ALA A 98 7.28 19.67 -8.05
N TYR A 99 6.19 20.44 -8.09
CA TYR A 99 4.88 20.05 -7.57
C TYR A 99 4.38 18.70 -8.10
N GLY A 100 4.06 17.78 -7.18
CA GLY A 100 3.62 16.43 -7.52
C GLY A 100 4.73 15.45 -7.88
N SER A 101 5.99 15.89 -7.94
CA SER A 101 7.13 14.99 -8.11
C SER A 101 7.40 14.20 -6.81
N PRO A 102 7.35 12.86 -6.86
CA PRO A 102 7.68 11.99 -5.73
C PRO A 102 9.12 12.15 -5.25
N LEU A 103 9.98 12.80 -6.04
CA LEU A 103 11.36 13.13 -5.70
C LEU A 103 11.48 14.25 -4.65
N ILE A 104 10.50 15.17 -4.55
CA ILE A 104 10.51 16.20 -3.48
C ILE A 104 10.54 15.52 -2.12
N LEU A 105 9.68 14.51 -1.91
CA LEU A 105 9.62 13.80 -0.64
C LEU A 105 10.91 13.04 -0.34
N LYS A 106 11.53 12.40 -1.32
CA LYS A 106 12.84 11.77 -1.11
C LYS A 106 13.87 12.79 -0.65
N HIS A 107 13.90 13.98 -1.24
CA HIS A 107 14.82 15.05 -0.86
C HIS A 107 14.50 15.62 0.53
N LYS A 108 13.22 15.87 0.84
CA LYS A 108 12.77 16.33 2.17
C LYS A 108 13.05 15.29 3.25
N PHE A 109 12.78 14.01 3.00
CA PHE A 109 13.11 12.94 3.93
C PHE A 109 14.61 12.86 4.17
N LYS A 110 15.44 12.99 3.13
CA LYS A 110 16.89 13.09 3.30
C LYS A 110 17.30 14.28 4.19
N LYS A 111 16.65 15.44 4.05
CA LYS A 111 16.86 16.62 4.91
C LYS A 111 16.36 16.43 6.34
N ILE A 112 15.25 15.72 6.55
CA ILE A 112 14.65 15.41 7.86
C ILE A 112 15.50 14.37 8.60
N ASP A 113 15.86 13.30 7.90
CA ASP A 113 16.53 12.15 8.49
C ASP A 113 17.99 12.44 8.79
N LYS A 114 18.71 13.17 7.92
CA LYS A 114 20.15 13.42 8.01
C LYS A 114 20.92 12.16 8.42
N GLN A 115 21.47 12.13 9.64
CA GLN A 115 22.23 11.00 10.19
C GLN A 115 21.48 10.19 11.26
N SER A 116 20.19 10.44 11.44
CA SER A 116 19.37 9.78 12.46
C SER A 116 19.31 8.26 12.27
N GLY A 117 19.28 7.53 13.39
CA GLY A 117 19.18 6.06 13.48
C GLY A 117 20.39 5.27 13.05
N ARG A 118 21.49 5.94 12.67
CA ARG A 118 22.75 5.32 12.24
C ARG A 118 23.67 4.99 13.41
N ALA A 119 23.58 5.79 14.48
CA ALA A 119 24.36 5.65 15.67
C ALA A 119 23.50 5.22 16.86
N PHE A 120 24.16 4.71 17.89
CA PHE A 120 23.61 4.30 19.18
C PHE A 120 24.63 4.62 20.27
N GLY A 121 24.28 4.65 21.55
CA GLY A 121 25.23 5.04 22.59
C GLY A 121 24.59 5.24 23.95
N THR A 122 25.16 6.16 24.74
CA THR A 122 24.67 6.49 26.09
C THR A 122 23.18 6.81 26.15
N ARG A 123 22.62 7.36 25.05
CA ARG A 123 21.22 7.79 24.95
C ARG A 123 20.27 6.76 24.33
N GLY A 124 20.76 5.56 24.01
CA GLY A 124 19.91 4.45 23.56
C GLY A 124 20.38 3.76 22.26
N ILE A 125 19.52 2.89 21.74
CA ILE A 125 19.77 1.99 20.59
C ILE A 125 19.74 2.67 19.21
N SER A 126 19.22 3.90 19.14
CA SER A 126 19.05 4.67 17.91
C SER A 126 19.05 6.15 18.25
N LEU A 127 20.08 6.89 17.83
CA LEU A 127 20.20 8.33 18.08
C LEU A 127 19.56 9.13 16.95
N SER A 128 18.82 10.18 17.30
CA SER A 128 18.44 11.23 16.35
C SER A 128 19.67 12.00 15.88
N HIS A 129 19.54 12.75 14.78
CA HIS A 129 20.63 13.60 14.31
C HIS A 129 21.07 14.61 15.38
N GLN A 130 20.13 15.21 16.12
CA GLN A 130 20.47 16.17 17.17
C GLN A 130 21.21 15.49 18.33
N GLU A 131 20.73 14.34 18.80
CA GLU A 131 21.42 13.59 19.86
C GLU A 131 22.83 13.16 19.44
N LEU A 132 23.01 12.77 18.17
CA LEU A 132 24.31 12.44 17.61
C LEU A 132 25.25 13.67 17.59
N VAL A 133 24.74 14.83 17.17
CA VAL A 133 25.49 16.10 17.20
C VAL A 133 25.89 16.44 18.63
N ASP A 134 24.93 16.45 19.56
CA ASP A 134 25.15 16.76 20.97
C ASP A 134 26.17 15.83 21.63
N THR A 135 26.10 14.52 21.35
CA THR A 135 27.08 13.55 21.87
C THR A 135 28.46 13.77 21.22
N SER A 136 28.52 14.10 19.93
CA SER A 136 29.79 14.41 19.25
C SER A 136 30.46 15.68 19.81
N GLU A 137 29.66 16.70 20.15
CA GLU A 137 30.13 17.92 20.80
C GLU A 137 30.59 17.65 22.22
N ALA A 138 29.86 16.83 22.99
CA ALA A 138 30.27 16.45 24.34
C ALA A 138 31.63 15.71 24.32
N ILE A 139 31.84 14.81 23.36
CA ILE A 139 33.12 14.12 23.16
C ILE A 139 34.24 15.10 22.82
N GLN A 140 33.99 16.08 21.94
CA GLN A 140 34.97 17.09 21.57
C GLN A 140 35.32 18.00 22.76
N LYS A 141 34.31 18.49 23.50
CA LYS A 141 34.50 19.34 24.69
C LYS A 141 35.32 18.62 25.76
N ALA A 142 35.05 17.33 26.01
CA ALA A 142 35.83 16.53 26.96
C ALA A 142 37.27 16.34 26.48
N PHE A 143 37.49 16.08 25.18
CA PHE A 143 38.84 16.03 24.61
C PHE A 143 39.59 17.35 24.80
N ASP A 144 38.95 18.47 24.48
CA ASP A 144 39.56 19.81 24.59
C ASP A 144 39.91 20.13 26.05
N ALA A 145 39.13 19.64 27.01
CA ALA A 145 39.37 19.74 28.45
C ALA A 145 40.48 18.79 28.99
N GLY A 146 41.14 17.99 28.15
CA GLY A 146 42.26 17.14 28.56
C GLY A 146 41.95 15.65 28.70
N HIS A 147 40.69 15.24 28.50
CA HIS A 147 40.27 13.85 28.66
C HIS A 147 40.72 12.99 27.47
N SER A 148 40.98 11.70 27.72
CA SER A 148 41.39 10.78 26.66
C SER A 148 40.17 10.18 25.96
N VAL A 149 40.05 10.41 24.65
CA VAL A 149 39.00 9.79 23.83
C VAL A 149 39.48 8.45 23.30
N GLN A 150 38.76 7.39 23.65
CA GLN A 150 38.99 6.02 23.21
C GLN A 150 38.27 5.76 21.90
N LYS A 151 39.02 5.34 20.88
CA LYS A 151 38.53 4.88 19.58
C LYS A 151 38.62 3.36 19.54
N ILE A 152 37.49 2.69 19.70
CA ILE A 152 37.42 1.23 19.81
C ILE A 152 36.80 0.68 18.52
N ILE A 153 37.39 -0.38 17.99
CA ILE A 153 36.87 -1.16 16.87
C ILE A 153 36.64 -2.57 17.36
N VAL A 154 35.40 -3.03 17.22
CA VAL A 154 34.98 -4.38 17.61
C VAL A 154 34.61 -5.13 16.34
N SER A 155 35.27 -6.25 16.05
CA SER A 155 34.97 -7.09 14.90
C SER A 155 34.38 -8.42 15.36
N PHE A 156 33.36 -8.88 14.64
CA PHE A 156 32.66 -10.13 14.93
C PHE A 156 32.94 -11.15 13.83
N THR A 157 33.24 -12.39 14.22
CA THR A 157 33.38 -13.50 13.26
C THR A 157 32.01 -13.95 12.75
N GLU A 158 31.93 -14.35 11.48
CA GLU A 158 30.68 -14.83 10.86
C GLU A 158 30.04 -15.99 11.63
N ASP A 159 30.83 -17.02 11.99
CA ASP A 159 30.37 -18.18 12.75
C ASP A 159 29.71 -17.79 14.07
N TYR A 160 30.28 -16.80 14.76
CA TYR A 160 29.73 -16.30 16.02
C TYR A 160 28.39 -15.60 15.81
N LEU A 161 28.26 -14.77 14.78
CA LEU A 161 27.00 -14.09 14.47
C LEU A 161 25.89 -15.07 14.08
N ARG A 162 26.22 -16.19 13.44
CA ARG A 162 25.29 -17.28 13.14
C ARG A 162 24.85 -18.02 14.40
N ASP A 163 25.82 -18.39 15.25
CA ASP A 163 25.54 -19.12 16.49
C ASP A 163 24.66 -18.30 17.45
N THR A 164 24.82 -16.98 17.48
CA THR A 164 24.01 -16.09 18.31
C THR A 164 22.73 -15.58 17.63
N ASP A 165 22.32 -16.14 16.49
CA ASP A 165 21.11 -15.73 15.74
C ASP A 165 21.07 -14.24 15.33
N VAL A 166 22.25 -13.61 15.17
CA VAL A 166 22.39 -12.23 14.67
C VAL A 166 22.46 -12.21 13.15
N LEU A 167 22.84 -13.33 12.52
CA LEU A 167 22.91 -13.53 11.08
C LEU A 167 22.14 -14.80 10.68
N ASP A 168 21.23 -14.70 9.69
CA ASP A 168 20.45 -15.86 9.20
C ASP A 168 21.38 -17.02 8.79
N ALA A 169 21.11 -18.22 9.30
CA ALA A 169 21.87 -19.43 8.99
C ALA A 169 21.97 -19.73 7.49
N ARG A 170 21.02 -19.28 6.66
CA ARG A 170 21.00 -19.46 5.21
C ARG A 170 21.72 -18.37 4.43
N PHE A 171 22.20 -17.32 5.09
CA PHE A 171 22.96 -16.26 4.44
C PHE A 171 24.20 -16.82 3.75
N LYS A 172 24.55 -16.28 2.58
CA LYS A 172 25.78 -16.60 1.84
C LYS A 172 26.55 -15.32 1.57
N HIS A 173 27.78 -15.24 2.05
CA HIS A 173 28.67 -14.10 1.82
C HIS A 173 29.03 -13.99 0.33
N LYS A 174 28.82 -12.81 -0.27
CA LYS A 174 29.06 -12.55 -1.70
C LYS A 174 30.14 -11.47 -1.95
N GLY A 175 30.87 -11.07 -0.91
CA GLY A 175 31.88 -10.03 -0.97
C GLY A 175 31.56 -8.81 -0.09
N ARG A 176 32.33 -7.74 -0.27
CA ARG A 176 32.22 -6.51 0.54
C ARG A 176 30.79 -5.97 0.52
N GLY A 177 30.27 -5.56 1.67
CA GLY A 177 28.92 -5.00 1.76
C GLY A 177 27.79 -6.03 1.88
N SER A 178 28.06 -7.33 1.69
CA SER A 178 26.98 -8.33 1.59
C SER A 178 26.18 -8.51 2.88
N TYR A 179 26.73 -8.10 4.03
CA TYR A 179 26.05 -8.20 5.33
C TYR A 179 24.92 -7.18 5.50
N LYS A 180 24.88 -6.13 4.66
CA LYS A 180 23.79 -5.14 4.68
C LYS A 180 22.43 -5.82 4.49
N GLY A 181 21.48 -5.48 5.34
CA GLY A 181 20.11 -6.00 5.34
C GLY A 181 19.98 -7.45 5.80
N HIS A 182 21.04 -8.04 6.36
CA HIS A 182 21.05 -9.42 6.84
C HIS A 182 21.43 -9.56 8.32
N ILE A 183 21.88 -8.47 8.95
CA ILE A 183 22.26 -8.43 10.37
C ILE A 183 21.07 -7.97 11.20
N ASP A 184 20.82 -8.66 12.32
CA ASP A 184 19.91 -8.17 13.36
C ASP A 184 20.60 -7.02 14.12
N GLN A 185 20.36 -5.81 13.63
CA GLN A 185 20.94 -4.58 14.18
C GLN A 185 20.45 -4.31 15.60
N LEU A 186 19.20 -4.69 15.94
CA LEU A 186 18.64 -4.45 17.26
C LEU A 186 19.36 -5.30 18.32
N LYS A 187 19.44 -6.62 18.12
CA LYS A 187 20.16 -7.53 19.02
C LYS A 187 21.62 -7.10 19.17
N LEU A 188 22.29 -6.79 18.05
CA LEU A 188 23.72 -6.47 18.07
C LEU A 188 24.02 -5.11 18.74
N ARG A 189 23.19 -4.08 18.51
CA ARG A 189 23.35 -2.77 19.17
C ARG A 189 23.12 -2.88 20.67
N GLN A 190 22.04 -3.55 21.10
CA GLN A 190 21.76 -3.77 22.53
C GLN A 190 22.89 -4.53 23.21
N ALA A 191 23.40 -5.58 22.58
CA ALA A 191 24.51 -6.34 23.12
C ALA A 191 25.80 -5.52 23.24
N ILE A 192 26.08 -4.63 22.28
CA ILE A 192 27.21 -3.70 22.37
C ILE A 192 27.01 -2.69 23.52
N ILE A 193 25.79 -2.16 23.72
CA ILE A 193 25.46 -1.28 24.85
C ILE A 193 25.78 -1.98 26.18
N ASP A 194 25.22 -3.18 26.39
CA ASP A 194 25.47 -3.96 27.60
C ASP A 194 26.96 -4.29 27.79
N GLY A 195 27.66 -4.52 26.67
CA GLY A 195 29.11 -4.68 26.62
C GLY A 195 29.86 -3.44 27.11
N VAL A 196 29.53 -2.25 26.59
CA VAL A 196 30.13 -0.99 27.00
C VAL A 196 29.83 -0.70 28.46
N ASP A 197 28.60 -0.90 28.92
CA ASP A 197 28.20 -0.62 30.31
C ASP A 197 28.99 -1.47 31.31
N ARG A 198 29.15 -2.77 31.03
CA ARG A 198 29.99 -3.64 31.86
C ARG A 198 31.46 -3.25 31.82
N MET A 199 31.97 -2.83 30.66
CA MET A 199 33.35 -2.39 30.48
C MET A 199 33.63 -1.12 31.29
N VAL A 200 32.75 -0.13 31.17
CA VAL A 200 32.82 1.17 31.83
C VAL A 200 32.69 1.04 33.35
N LYS A 201 31.78 0.20 33.83
CA LYS A 201 31.62 -0.10 35.26
C LYS A 201 32.88 -0.71 35.87
N VAL A 202 33.49 -1.68 35.21
CA VAL A 202 34.73 -2.31 35.69
C VAL A 202 35.95 -1.42 35.50
N GLY A 203 35.93 -0.58 34.46
CA GLY A 203 36.93 0.46 34.21
C GLY A 203 36.85 1.67 35.13
N ARG A 204 35.84 1.72 36.01
CA ARG A 204 35.57 2.78 36.99
C ARG A 204 35.51 4.17 36.36
N PHE A 205 34.84 4.31 35.22
CA PHE A 205 34.56 5.63 34.64
C PHE A 205 33.59 6.40 35.54
N ALA A 206 33.76 7.71 35.65
CA ALA A 206 32.96 8.56 36.54
C ALA A 206 31.67 9.06 35.88
N ASP A 207 31.76 9.55 34.65
CA ASP A 207 30.66 10.09 33.85
C ASP A 207 30.90 9.80 32.35
N PRO A 208 30.70 8.53 31.93
CA PRO A 208 31.01 8.07 30.58
C PRO A 208 30.03 8.62 29.53
N GLU A 209 30.57 9.17 28.44
CA GLU A 209 29.81 9.53 27.24
C GLU A 209 30.37 8.75 26.06
N TRP A 210 29.51 8.08 25.29
CA TRP A 210 29.94 7.33 24.12
C TRP A 210 28.91 7.23 23.02
N VAL A 211 29.43 6.97 21.81
CA VAL A 211 28.66 6.72 20.61
C VAL A 211 29.27 5.57 19.82
N GLY A 212 28.42 4.71 19.29
CA GLY A 212 28.71 3.53 18.50
C GLY A 212 28.02 3.55 17.15
N THR A 213 28.64 2.91 16.16
CA THR A 213 28.06 2.64 14.83
C THR A 213 28.45 1.24 14.38
N ILE A 214 27.56 0.55 13.66
CA ILE A 214 27.86 -0.75 13.04
C ILE A 214 28.10 -0.52 11.56
N GLN A 215 29.31 -0.85 11.11
CA GLN A 215 29.76 -0.69 9.73
C GLN A 215 29.72 -2.05 9.01
N LEU A 216 29.04 -2.09 7.87
CA LEU A 216 28.73 -3.29 7.09
C LEU A 216 29.28 -3.23 5.66
N ASP A 217 30.03 -2.19 5.30
CA ASP A 217 30.64 -1.93 3.98
C ASP A 217 31.91 -2.74 3.68
N THR A 218 32.41 -3.50 4.65
CA THR A 218 33.58 -4.37 4.48
C THR A 218 33.16 -5.85 4.42
N SER A 219 34.13 -6.76 4.30
CA SER A 219 33.90 -8.21 4.36
C SER A 219 33.70 -8.74 5.79
N HIS A 220 33.69 -7.87 6.80
CA HIS A 220 33.43 -8.23 8.19
C HIS A 220 32.48 -7.24 8.86
N VAL A 221 31.64 -7.74 9.77
CA VAL A 221 30.81 -6.89 10.61
C VAL A 221 31.68 -6.28 11.70
N HIS A 222 31.73 -4.95 11.77
CA HIS A 222 32.53 -4.25 12.75
C HIS A 222 31.76 -3.07 13.34
N ALA A 223 31.94 -2.84 14.63
CA ALA A 223 31.41 -1.69 15.32
C ALA A 223 32.54 -0.72 15.67
N HIS A 224 32.34 0.57 15.37
CA HIS A 224 33.20 1.66 15.82
C HIS A 224 32.55 2.31 17.04
N ILE A 225 33.32 2.51 18.10
CA ILE A 225 32.88 3.16 19.33
C ILE A 225 33.86 4.29 19.67
N ALA A 226 33.32 5.48 19.92
CA ALA A 226 34.05 6.61 20.50
C ALA A 226 33.55 6.81 21.94
N LEU A 227 34.44 6.68 22.92
CA LEU A 227 34.13 6.73 24.35
C LEU A 227 35.04 7.75 25.05
N VAL A 228 34.48 8.56 25.93
CA VAL A 228 35.21 9.49 26.80
C VAL A 228 34.61 9.48 28.19
N ASP A 229 35.42 9.80 29.20
CA ASP A 229 34.92 10.11 30.54
C ASP A 229 34.79 11.63 30.67
N LYS A 230 33.59 12.17 30.91
CA LYS A 230 33.38 13.62 31.03
C LYS A 230 33.91 14.19 32.35
N LYS A 231 34.20 13.31 33.32
CA LYS A 231 34.80 13.66 34.61
C LYS A 231 36.04 12.82 34.83
N PHE A 232 37.09 13.39 35.41
CA PHE A 232 38.29 12.62 35.73
C PHE A 232 37.95 11.61 36.82
N SER A 233 38.17 10.33 36.52
CA SER A 233 38.10 9.27 37.52
C SER A 233 39.47 9.06 38.15
N GLU A 234 39.58 9.18 39.46
CA GLU A 234 40.82 8.92 40.21
C GLU A 234 41.39 7.53 39.92
N SER A 235 40.52 6.52 39.75
CA SER A 235 40.91 5.15 39.41
C SER A 235 41.46 5.00 37.98
N ARG A 236 41.31 6.02 37.15
CA ARG A 236 41.79 6.05 35.76
C ARG A 236 42.93 7.04 35.55
N MET A 237 43.26 7.88 36.53
CA MET A 237 44.41 8.76 36.44
C MET A 237 45.71 7.95 36.47
N ARG A 238 46.63 8.31 35.58
CA ARG A 238 48.00 7.81 35.63
C ARG A 238 48.78 8.58 36.71
N ASN A 239 49.91 8.04 37.13
CA ASN A 239 50.81 8.66 38.11
C ASN A 239 51.28 10.08 37.72
N ASP A 240 51.19 10.42 36.43
CA ASP A 240 51.55 11.71 35.85
C ASP A 240 50.34 12.68 35.73
N GLY A 241 49.21 12.35 36.34
CA GLY A 241 47.98 13.15 36.32
C GLY A 241 47.16 13.05 35.02
N ALA A 242 47.67 12.38 33.98
CA ALA A 242 46.96 12.24 32.72
C ALA A 242 45.89 11.13 32.79
N ASP A 243 44.78 11.33 32.09
CA ASP A 243 43.73 10.31 31.96
C ASP A 243 44.23 9.08 31.18
N ARG A 244 43.85 7.88 31.64
CA ARG A 244 44.21 6.61 31.00
C ARG A 244 43.39 6.40 29.74
N GLY A 245 44.03 6.68 28.61
CA GLY A 245 43.45 6.44 27.29
C GLY A 245 43.38 4.97 26.84
N LYS A 246 44.20 4.05 27.36
CA LYS A 246 44.15 2.63 26.93
C LYS A 246 43.19 1.78 27.76
N ILE A 247 42.44 0.91 27.07
CA ILE A 247 41.58 -0.13 27.66
C ILE A 247 42.43 -1.37 27.99
N ASN A 248 42.33 -1.86 29.22
CA ASN A 248 43.07 -3.01 29.73
C ASN A 248 42.36 -4.35 29.41
N GLU A 249 43.03 -5.48 29.66
CA GLU A 249 42.48 -6.80 29.33
C GLU A 249 41.26 -7.18 30.20
N ARG A 250 41.15 -6.65 31.43
CA ARG A 250 39.98 -6.87 32.29
C ARG A 250 38.74 -6.19 31.72
N GLU A 251 38.86 -4.94 31.30
CA GLU A 251 37.82 -4.15 30.63
C GLU A 251 37.39 -4.84 29.32
N LYS A 252 38.34 -5.24 28.47
CA LYS A 252 38.04 -6.00 27.24
C LYS A 252 37.34 -7.33 27.52
N LYS A 253 37.73 -8.06 28.57
CA LYS A 253 37.08 -9.33 28.97
C LYS A 253 35.63 -9.09 29.39
N MET A 254 35.37 -8.01 30.14
CA MET A 254 34.03 -7.67 30.59
C MET A 254 33.13 -7.18 29.46
N PHE A 255 33.68 -6.41 28.51
CA PHE A 255 32.98 -6.07 27.28
C PHE A 255 32.49 -7.31 26.53
N ARG A 256 33.41 -8.25 26.23
CA ARG A 256 33.05 -9.48 25.50
C ARG A 256 31.99 -10.31 26.22
N LYS A 257 32.10 -10.42 27.55
CA LYS A 257 31.10 -11.12 28.36
C LYS A 257 29.74 -10.41 28.29
N GLY A 258 29.71 -9.09 28.39
CA GLY A 258 28.46 -8.32 28.27
C GLY A 258 27.76 -8.56 26.95
N VAL A 259 28.50 -8.42 25.85
CA VAL A 259 27.97 -8.71 24.51
C VAL A 259 27.46 -10.15 24.40
N HIS A 260 28.25 -11.12 24.86
CA HIS A 260 27.88 -12.53 24.72
C HIS A 260 26.63 -12.90 25.52
N PHE A 261 26.56 -12.52 26.80
CA PHE A 261 25.38 -12.83 27.63
C PHE A 261 24.13 -12.16 27.08
N SER A 262 24.22 -10.90 26.64
CA SER A 262 23.10 -10.18 26.03
C SER A 262 22.59 -10.89 24.77
N LEU A 263 23.49 -11.33 23.89
CA LEU A 263 23.09 -12.07 22.69
C LEU A 263 22.52 -13.46 22.98
N GLU A 264 23.04 -14.18 23.97
CA GLU A 264 22.49 -15.46 24.41
C GLU A 264 21.08 -15.29 25.00
N ASP A 265 20.87 -14.27 25.83
CA ASP A 265 19.56 -13.96 26.41
C ASP A 265 18.53 -13.61 25.31
N MET A 266 18.97 -12.91 24.25
CA MET A 266 18.14 -12.55 23.10
C MET A 266 18.06 -13.62 22.01
N LYS A 267 18.72 -14.77 22.15
CA LYS A 267 18.80 -15.82 21.12
C LYS A 267 17.42 -16.38 20.75
N ASN A 268 16.55 -16.55 21.74
CA ASN A 268 15.19 -17.08 21.56
C ASN A 268 14.20 -16.03 21.03
N LEU A 269 14.61 -14.76 20.92
CA LEU A 269 13.75 -13.72 20.37
C LEU A 269 13.70 -13.84 18.86
N ARG A 270 12.51 -13.61 18.29
CA ARG A 270 12.32 -13.60 16.85
C ARG A 270 13.29 -12.63 16.20
N SER A 271 14.08 -13.12 15.26
CA SER A 271 15.07 -12.30 14.57
C SER A 271 14.45 -11.17 13.71
N PHE A 272 15.11 -10.02 13.71
CA PHE A 272 14.74 -8.79 12.99
C PHE A 272 15.68 -8.44 11.82
N HIS A 273 16.22 -9.42 11.10
CA HIS A 273 17.14 -9.18 9.97
C HIS A 273 16.62 -8.24 8.85
N LYS A 274 15.30 -7.94 8.79
CA LYS A 274 14.68 -7.16 7.71
C LYS A 274 14.51 -5.66 7.99
N GLN A 275 15.09 -5.10 9.05
CA GLN A 275 14.89 -3.69 9.44
C GLN A 275 15.24 -2.68 8.33
N ALA A 276 16.39 -2.82 7.67
CA ALA A 276 16.75 -1.95 6.55
C ALA A 276 15.81 -2.06 5.33
N SER A 277 15.09 -3.19 5.20
CA SER A 277 14.04 -3.34 4.19
C SER A 277 12.74 -2.66 4.63
N LEU A 278 12.39 -2.73 5.91
CA LEU A 278 11.20 -2.06 6.47
C LEU A 278 11.34 -0.53 6.37
N GLU A 279 12.52 0.02 6.62
CA GLU A 279 12.80 1.46 6.45
C GLU A 279 12.54 1.93 5.02
N ARG A 280 13.07 1.20 4.05
CA ARG A 280 12.87 1.49 2.63
C ARG A 280 11.40 1.40 2.24
N GLN A 281 10.68 0.41 2.75
CA GLN A 281 9.24 0.26 2.52
C GLN A 281 8.44 1.43 3.11
N SER A 282 8.79 1.91 4.30
CA SER A 282 8.14 3.08 4.92
C SER A 282 8.32 4.34 4.07
N VAL A 283 9.54 4.64 3.60
CA VAL A 283 9.80 5.78 2.71
C VAL A 283 9.00 5.66 1.42
N VAL A 284 9.00 4.48 0.79
CA VAL A 284 8.21 4.25 -0.43
C VAL A 284 6.72 4.42 -0.19
N ALA A 285 6.20 4.02 0.98
CA ALA A 285 4.78 4.17 1.32
C ALA A 285 4.36 5.65 1.38
N PHE A 286 5.12 6.51 2.08
CA PHE A 286 4.82 7.94 2.12
C PHE A 286 4.93 8.62 0.74
N VAL A 287 5.93 8.22 -0.05
CA VAL A 287 6.09 8.72 -1.43
C VAL A 287 4.91 8.33 -2.31
N LYS A 288 4.42 7.08 -2.19
CA LYS A 288 3.22 6.61 -2.90
C LYS A 288 1.96 7.32 -2.43
N ASP A 289 1.81 7.56 -1.13
CA ASP A 289 0.67 8.25 -0.54
C ASP A 289 0.57 9.70 -1.03
N TYR A 290 1.67 10.46 -1.04
CA TYR A 290 1.70 11.79 -1.63
C TYR A 290 1.44 11.78 -3.14
N ALA A 291 2.14 10.89 -3.88
CA ALA A 291 1.91 10.76 -5.31
C ALA A 291 0.43 10.50 -5.61
N TYR A 292 -0.20 9.58 -4.88
CA TYR A 292 -1.62 9.28 -5.02
C TYR A 292 -2.54 10.45 -4.61
N SER A 293 -2.21 11.18 -3.55
CA SER A 293 -2.95 12.39 -3.17
C SER A 293 -2.92 13.41 -4.30
N THR A 294 -1.74 13.70 -4.86
CA THR A 294 -1.60 14.63 -5.99
C THR A 294 -2.25 14.11 -7.26
N LEU A 295 -2.27 12.79 -7.48
CA LEU A 295 -3.05 12.14 -8.54
C LEU A 295 -4.58 12.30 -8.37
N ASN A 296 -5.08 12.82 -7.24
CA ASN A 296 -6.50 13.07 -7.02
C ASN A 296 -6.83 14.55 -6.81
N GLU A 297 -5.85 15.46 -6.98
CA GLU A 297 -6.06 16.90 -6.80
C GLU A 297 -6.69 17.59 -8.02
N ASN A 298 -6.43 17.07 -9.22
CA ASN A 298 -6.96 17.65 -10.45
C ASN A 298 -8.44 17.29 -10.58
N THR A 299 -9.28 18.30 -10.83
CA THR A 299 -10.69 18.05 -11.09
C THR A 299 -10.83 17.21 -12.38
N PRO A 300 -11.86 16.36 -12.49
CA PRO A 300 -12.06 15.56 -13.69
C PRO A 300 -12.07 16.39 -14.99
N ILE A 301 -12.57 17.63 -14.90
CA ILE A 301 -12.59 18.58 -16.02
C ILE A 301 -11.19 19.06 -16.39
N GLN A 302 -10.30 19.29 -15.41
CA GLN A 302 -8.91 19.64 -15.69
C GLN A 302 -8.18 18.52 -16.41
N LEU A 303 -8.44 17.28 -16.03
CA LEU A 303 -7.87 16.09 -16.67
C LEU A 303 -8.41 15.89 -18.09
N LEU A 304 -9.73 16.07 -18.28
CA LEU A 304 -10.35 16.06 -19.60
C LEU A 304 -9.74 17.13 -20.51
N MET A 305 -9.62 18.37 -20.01
CA MET A 305 -9.01 19.48 -20.76
C MET A 305 -7.54 19.23 -21.14
N ALA A 306 -6.77 18.54 -20.28
CA ALA A 306 -5.39 18.16 -20.56
C ALA A 306 -5.28 16.98 -21.55
N ALA A 307 -6.26 16.07 -21.56
CA ALA A 307 -6.30 14.94 -22.49
C ALA A 307 -6.74 15.34 -23.91
N LEU A 308 -7.47 16.44 -24.06
CA LEU A 308 -8.03 16.86 -25.35
C LEU A 308 -6.94 17.29 -26.36
N PRO A 309 -7.13 17.00 -27.67
CA PRO A 309 -6.22 17.47 -28.72
C PRO A 309 -6.17 19.00 -28.82
N LYS A 310 -5.04 19.58 -29.27
CA LYS A 310 -4.90 21.04 -29.49
C LYS A 310 -5.98 21.62 -30.40
N ASP A 311 -6.35 20.86 -31.42
CA ASP A 311 -7.35 21.27 -32.38
C ASP A 311 -8.76 21.07 -31.80
N ARG A 312 -9.38 22.18 -31.40
CA ARG A 312 -10.74 22.21 -30.83
C ARG A 312 -11.82 21.70 -31.79
N ARG A 313 -11.56 21.66 -33.10
CA ARG A 313 -12.52 21.13 -34.09
C ARG A 313 -12.74 19.63 -33.92
N GLN A 314 -11.78 18.94 -33.30
CA GLN A 314 -11.83 17.50 -33.13
C GLN A 314 -12.71 17.06 -31.96
N TRP A 315 -13.03 17.97 -31.03
CA TRP A 315 -13.74 17.61 -29.80
C TRP A 315 -15.21 17.32 -30.11
N ARG A 316 -15.53 16.05 -30.28
CA ARG A 316 -16.86 15.55 -30.56
C ARG A 316 -16.98 14.12 -30.04
N TYR A 317 -18.05 13.83 -29.33
CA TYR A 317 -18.38 12.47 -28.88
C TYR A 317 -18.76 11.59 -30.07
N ARG A 318 -18.49 10.27 -29.99
CA ARG A 318 -18.67 9.27 -31.07
C ARG A 318 -17.87 9.50 -32.36
N THR A 319 -16.83 10.34 -32.33
CA THR A 319 -15.86 10.39 -33.42
C THR A 319 -14.94 9.16 -33.40
N ASN A 320 -14.59 8.63 -34.56
CA ASN A 320 -13.69 7.46 -34.70
C ASN A 320 -12.19 7.84 -34.63
N ARG A 321 -11.85 9.07 -34.25
CA ARG A 321 -10.46 9.54 -34.17
C ARG A 321 -9.76 8.94 -32.94
N ALA A 322 -8.59 8.35 -33.14
CA ALA A 322 -7.78 7.75 -32.07
C ALA A 322 -7.52 8.74 -30.91
N ALA A 323 -7.12 9.97 -31.25
CA ALA A 323 -6.87 11.08 -30.31
C ALA A 323 -8.05 11.40 -29.36
N MET A 324 -9.28 11.07 -29.77
CA MET A 324 -10.50 11.36 -29.01
C MET A 324 -11.03 10.15 -28.25
N LYS A 325 -10.47 8.95 -28.44
CA LYS A 325 -10.91 7.73 -27.74
C LYS A 325 -10.80 7.88 -26.22
N HIS A 326 -9.63 8.31 -25.73
CA HIS A 326 -9.40 8.52 -24.29
C HIS A 326 -10.17 9.74 -23.73
N PRO A 327 -10.15 10.93 -24.36
CA PRO A 327 -10.98 12.07 -23.93
C PRO A 327 -12.48 11.79 -23.91
N ASN A 328 -13.02 11.01 -24.87
CA ASN A 328 -14.43 10.63 -24.88
C ASN A 328 -14.77 9.72 -23.69
N ALA A 329 -13.90 8.77 -23.36
CA ALA A 329 -14.08 7.92 -22.18
C ALA A 329 -14.06 8.72 -20.88
N LEU A 330 -13.12 9.66 -20.73
CA LEU A 330 -13.07 10.58 -19.57
C LEU A 330 -14.33 11.44 -19.48
N ALA A 331 -14.78 12.03 -20.60
CA ALA A 331 -15.96 12.88 -20.61
C ALA A 331 -17.24 12.11 -20.30
N LYS A 332 -17.40 10.88 -20.83
CA LYS A 332 -18.51 9.98 -20.51
C LYS A 332 -18.56 9.69 -19.00
N GLY A 333 -17.43 9.29 -18.41
CA GLY A 333 -17.36 8.99 -16.98
C GLY A 333 -17.67 10.19 -16.08
N ILE A 334 -17.29 11.41 -16.49
CA ILE A 334 -17.68 12.63 -15.75
C ILE A 334 -19.19 12.80 -15.75
N VAL A 335 -19.83 12.68 -16.92
CA VAL A 335 -21.28 12.84 -17.06
C VAL A 335 -22.03 11.77 -16.27
N GLU A 336 -21.64 10.50 -16.41
CA GLU A 336 -22.25 9.38 -15.68
C GLU A 336 -22.09 9.54 -14.16
N SER A 337 -20.94 10.02 -13.68
CA SER A 337 -20.76 10.30 -12.25
C SER A 337 -21.75 11.34 -11.72
N VAL A 338 -22.07 12.38 -12.50
CA VAL A 338 -23.06 13.39 -12.09
C VAL A 338 -24.47 12.81 -12.09
N PHE A 339 -24.79 11.95 -13.06
CA PHE A 339 -26.07 11.25 -13.11
C PHE A 339 -26.27 10.33 -11.89
N GLU A 340 -25.21 9.68 -11.41
CA GLU A 340 -25.26 8.83 -10.22
C GLU A 340 -25.36 9.64 -8.92
N THR A 341 -24.61 10.73 -8.78
CA THR A 341 -24.54 11.48 -7.52
C THR A 341 -25.68 12.49 -7.35
N GLU A 342 -26.12 13.11 -8.45
CA GLU A 342 -27.10 14.20 -8.44
C GLU A 342 -28.18 14.00 -9.53
N PRO A 343 -28.89 12.85 -9.54
CA PRO A 343 -29.82 12.49 -10.61
C PRO A 343 -30.98 13.48 -10.76
N GLU A 344 -31.47 14.05 -9.66
CA GLU A 344 -32.59 15.01 -9.66
C GLU A 344 -32.15 16.41 -10.09
N GLN A 345 -30.98 16.86 -9.61
CA GLN A 345 -30.51 18.22 -9.88
C GLN A 345 -29.93 18.37 -11.29
N SER A 346 -29.40 17.28 -11.86
CA SER A 346 -28.91 17.24 -13.24
C SER A 346 -30.02 17.16 -14.28
N GLY A 347 -31.27 16.87 -13.89
CA GLY A 347 -32.37 16.59 -14.82
C GLY A 347 -32.35 15.19 -15.44
N TYR A 348 -31.42 14.32 -15.00
CA TYR A 348 -31.28 12.96 -15.54
C TYR A 348 -32.50 12.08 -15.24
N LYS A 349 -33.06 12.18 -14.02
CA LYS A 349 -34.23 11.39 -13.61
C LYS A 349 -35.44 11.65 -14.50
N ASP A 350 -35.70 12.91 -14.80
CA ASP A 350 -36.85 13.33 -15.63
C ASP A 350 -36.64 12.90 -17.08
N ALA A 351 -35.42 13.08 -17.63
CA ALA A 351 -35.06 12.61 -18.96
C ALA A 351 -35.18 11.08 -19.10
N MET A 352 -34.74 10.31 -18.10
CA MET A 352 -34.90 8.85 -18.10
C MET A 352 -36.36 8.42 -17.94
N GLN A 353 -37.17 9.18 -17.20
CA GLN A 353 -38.61 8.92 -17.10
C GLN A 353 -39.28 9.08 -18.47
N ALA A 354 -38.95 10.14 -19.22
CA ALA A 354 -39.43 10.34 -20.58
C ALA A 354 -39.01 9.18 -21.53
N VAL A 355 -37.77 8.68 -21.41
CA VAL A 355 -37.32 7.49 -22.16
C VAL A 355 -38.11 6.25 -21.78
N HIS A 356 -38.39 6.03 -20.49
CA HIS A 356 -39.20 4.91 -20.04
C HIS A 356 -40.64 5.01 -20.54
N ASP A 357 -41.24 6.19 -20.52
CA ASP A 357 -42.60 6.44 -20.99
C ASP A 357 -42.69 6.17 -22.50
N TYR A 358 -41.77 6.72 -23.30
CA TYR A 358 -41.66 6.44 -24.73
C TYR A 358 -41.48 4.94 -25.03
N ALA A 359 -40.59 4.26 -24.28
CA ALA A 359 -40.35 2.83 -24.48
C ALA A 359 -41.57 1.98 -24.10
N ASN A 360 -42.32 2.37 -23.07
CA ASN A 360 -43.54 1.69 -22.66
C ASN A 360 -44.67 1.90 -23.68
N GLU A 361 -44.88 3.13 -24.16
CA GLU A 361 -45.87 3.43 -25.21
C GLU A 361 -45.53 2.70 -26.52
N SER A 362 -44.26 2.71 -26.91
CA SER A 362 -43.77 1.99 -28.08
C SER A 362 -43.90 0.47 -27.94
N ALA A 363 -43.71 -0.08 -26.74
CA ALA A 363 -43.91 -1.49 -26.48
C ALA A 363 -45.37 -1.91 -26.62
N VAL A 364 -46.31 -1.08 -26.15
CA VAL A 364 -47.75 -1.33 -26.33
C VAL A 364 -48.16 -1.19 -27.81
N LYS A 365 -47.72 -0.13 -28.48
CA LYS A 365 -48.08 0.17 -29.87
C LYS A 365 -47.53 -0.85 -30.86
N ASN A 366 -46.28 -1.30 -30.66
CA ASN A 366 -45.57 -2.18 -31.58
C ASN A 366 -45.46 -3.64 -31.10
N LYS A 367 -46.06 -3.99 -29.95
CA LYS A 367 -46.01 -5.34 -29.34
C LYS A 367 -44.57 -5.85 -29.15
N LEU A 368 -43.70 -4.98 -28.65
CA LEU A 368 -42.30 -5.31 -28.43
C LEU A 368 -42.12 -6.35 -27.33
N THR A 369 -41.14 -7.22 -27.49
CA THR A 369 -40.68 -8.13 -26.44
C THR A 369 -40.01 -7.36 -25.29
N ARG A 370 -39.81 -8.02 -24.15
CA ARG A 370 -39.11 -7.42 -23.00
C ARG A 370 -37.68 -6.99 -23.36
N GLU A 371 -37.02 -7.76 -24.22
CA GLU A 371 -35.65 -7.51 -24.72
C GLU A 371 -35.62 -6.29 -25.65
N GLU A 372 -36.53 -6.21 -26.62
CA GLU A 372 -36.63 -5.06 -27.53
C GLU A 372 -36.98 -3.76 -26.79
N ARG A 373 -37.85 -3.84 -25.78
CA ARG A 373 -38.15 -2.70 -24.90
C ARG A 373 -36.92 -2.26 -24.11
N GLN A 374 -36.15 -3.20 -23.57
CA GLN A 374 -34.92 -2.86 -22.86
C GLN A 374 -33.89 -2.23 -23.80
N ALA A 375 -33.77 -2.73 -25.02
CA ALA A 375 -32.89 -2.15 -26.04
C ALA A 375 -33.24 -0.68 -26.35
N LEU A 376 -34.53 -0.33 -26.41
CA LEU A 376 -34.97 1.06 -26.57
C LEU A 376 -34.58 1.95 -25.38
N VAL A 377 -34.69 1.43 -24.16
CA VAL A 377 -34.26 2.16 -22.95
C VAL A 377 -32.75 2.40 -22.97
N GLU A 378 -31.95 1.39 -23.34
CA GLU A 378 -30.50 1.53 -23.46
C GLU A 378 -30.10 2.51 -24.57
N GLU A 379 -30.80 2.50 -25.71
CA GLU A 379 -30.56 3.46 -26.79
C GLU A 379 -30.89 4.90 -26.35
N GLY A 380 -32.02 5.08 -25.65
CA GLY A 380 -32.40 6.38 -25.07
C GLY A 380 -31.35 6.89 -24.08
N ARG A 381 -30.85 6.02 -23.19
CA ARG A 381 -29.76 6.33 -22.26
C ARG A 381 -28.49 6.77 -22.99
N GLU A 382 -28.06 6.04 -24.02
CA GLU A 382 -26.86 6.39 -24.80
C GLU A 382 -27.03 7.72 -25.56
N ARG A 383 -28.24 8.05 -26.03
CA ARG A 383 -28.52 9.37 -26.64
C ARG A 383 -28.42 10.51 -25.63
N ILE A 384 -28.93 10.32 -24.41
CA ILE A 384 -28.80 11.28 -23.31
C ILE A 384 -27.31 11.54 -23.02
N VAL A 385 -26.53 10.47 -22.85
CA VAL A 385 -25.08 10.56 -22.63
C VAL A 385 -24.38 11.29 -23.77
N GLU A 386 -24.68 10.94 -25.03
CA GLU A 386 -24.08 11.58 -26.21
C GLU A 386 -24.30 13.09 -26.24
N ARG A 387 -25.54 13.53 -26.00
CA ARG A 387 -25.89 14.95 -26.01
C ARG A 387 -25.23 15.69 -24.84
N SER A 388 -25.23 15.11 -23.65
CA SER A 388 -24.58 15.65 -22.45
C SER A 388 -23.06 15.81 -22.62
N VAL A 389 -22.37 14.83 -23.20
CA VAL A 389 -20.92 14.92 -23.46
C VAL A 389 -20.62 15.99 -24.52
N ASN A 390 -21.41 16.06 -25.59
CA ASN A 390 -21.22 17.10 -26.60
C ASN A 390 -21.54 18.51 -26.07
N GLY A 391 -22.51 18.63 -25.16
CA GLY A 391 -22.80 19.86 -24.41
C GLY A 391 -21.59 20.31 -23.57
N LEU A 392 -20.98 19.37 -22.83
CA LEU A 392 -19.73 19.62 -22.10
C LEU A 392 -18.62 20.11 -23.04
N TYR A 393 -18.39 19.46 -24.18
CA TYR A 393 -17.39 19.92 -25.15
C TYR A 393 -17.70 21.32 -25.70
N LYS A 394 -18.96 21.67 -25.93
CA LYS A 394 -19.36 23.02 -26.37
C LYS A 394 -18.98 24.07 -25.32
N THR A 395 -19.24 23.81 -24.04
CA THR A 395 -18.85 24.68 -22.92
C THR A 395 -17.33 24.81 -22.80
N LEU A 396 -16.58 23.71 -22.92
CA LEU A 396 -15.12 23.74 -22.88
C LEU A 396 -14.52 24.51 -24.07
N LYS A 397 -15.10 24.40 -25.27
CA LYS A 397 -14.65 25.16 -26.47
C LYS A 397 -14.82 26.67 -26.29
N ALA A 398 -15.79 27.11 -25.50
CA ALA A 398 -16.07 28.53 -25.26
C ALA A 398 -15.06 29.19 -24.30
N LEU A 399 -14.20 28.42 -23.63
CA LEU A 399 -13.19 28.96 -22.70
C LEU A 399 -12.09 29.73 -23.44
N SER A 400 -11.77 30.94 -22.95
CA SER A 400 -10.73 31.80 -23.53
C SER A 400 -9.32 31.20 -23.36
N PRO A 401 -8.41 31.32 -24.35
CA PRO A 401 -7.03 30.85 -24.22
C PRO A 401 -6.28 31.46 -23.02
N SER A 402 -6.60 32.70 -22.64
CA SER A 402 -6.01 33.42 -21.50
C SER A 402 -6.27 32.80 -20.13
N SER A 403 -7.22 31.85 -20.07
CA SER A 403 -7.62 31.14 -18.85
C SER A 403 -6.97 29.76 -18.69
N LEU A 404 -6.20 29.32 -19.68
CA LEU A 404 -5.44 28.09 -19.62
C LEU A 404 -4.04 28.45 -19.08
N ARG A 405 -3.75 28.08 -17.83
CA ARG A 405 -2.55 28.59 -17.12
C ARG A 405 -1.72 27.54 -16.40
N VAL A 406 -2.23 26.32 -16.23
CA VAL A 406 -1.59 25.32 -15.35
C VAL A 406 -1.39 24.03 -16.12
N ARG A 407 -0.19 23.45 -16.00
CA ARG A 407 0.14 22.08 -16.42
C ARG A 407 1.31 21.61 -15.55
N THR A 408 1.17 20.46 -14.90
CA THR A 408 2.27 19.83 -14.15
C THR A 408 2.58 18.47 -14.76
N ALA A 409 3.77 17.93 -14.50
CA ALA A 409 4.13 16.58 -14.93
C ALA A 409 3.13 15.51 -14.45
N MET A 410 2.50 15.72 -13.29
CA MET A 410 1.46 14.83 -12.78
C MET A 410 0.14 14.96 -13.55
N THR A 411 -0.26 16.17 -13.93
CA THR A 411 -1.43 16.38 -14.82
C THR A 411 -1.26 15.64 -16.15
N ASP A 412 -0.03 15.60 -16.67
CA ASP A 412 0.28 14.84 -17.89
C ASP A 412 0.13 13.35 -17.71
N ILE A 413 0.71 12.82 -16.65
CA ILE A 413 0.60 11.40 -16.34
C ILE A 413 -0.87 11.00 -16.10
N GLN A 414 -1.65 11.84 -15.42
CA GLN A 414 -3.06 11.57 -15.13
C GLN A 414 -3.98 11.66 -16.34
N SER A 415 -3.67 12.54 -17.30
CA SER A 415 -4.46 12.72 -18.52
C SER A 415 -4.00 11.82 -19.67
N SER A 416 -2.86 11.13 -19.53
CA SER A 416 -2.34 10.19 -20.52
C SER A 416 -3.17 8.92 -20.58
N SER A 417 -3.27 8.29 -21.75
CA SER A 417 -3.85 6.95 -21.90
C SER A 417 -2.90 5.89 -21.34
N ASP A 418 -3.40 4.67 -21.11
CA ASP A 418 -2.55 3.57 -20.63
C ASP A 418 -1.46 3.21 -21.67
N GLU A 419 -1.79 3.30 -22.96
CA GLU A 419 -0.86 3.07 -24.07
C GLU A 419 0.30 4.09 -24.07
N GLU A 420 0.00 5.37 -23.86
CA GLU A 420 1.01 6.43 -23.80
C GLU A 420 1.92 6.30 -22.58
N LEU A 421 1.36 5.95 -21.42
CA LEU A 421 2.15 5.71 -20.22
C LEU A 421 3.09 4.51 -20.42
N ALA A 422 2.62 3.44 -21.07
CA ALA A 422 3.45 2.28 -21.39
C ALA A 422 4.58 2.63 -22.37
N ASN A 423 4.32 3.50 -23.34
CA ASN A 423 5.34 4.00 -24.27
C ASN A 423 6.35 4.95 -23.60
N ALA A 424 5.90 5.81 -22.69
CA ALA A 424 6.80 6.65 -21.89
C ALA A 424 7.76 5.82 -21.03
N LEU A 425 7.33 4.63 -20.59
CA LEU A 425 8.18 3.65 -19.92
C LEU A 425 9.17 2.95 -20.86
N LYS A 426 8.76 2.63 -22.09
CA LYS A 426 9.66 2.09 -23.13
C LYS A 426 10.79 3.06 -23.49
N ALA A 427 10.48 4.35 -23.58
CA ALA A 427 11.45 5.39 -23.96
C ALA A 427 12.49 5.69 -22.87
N LYS A 428 12.24 5.31 -21.61
CA LYS A 428 13.17 5.48 -20.50
C LYS A 428 14.06 4.24 -20.33
N SER A 429 15.37 4.42 -20.48
CA SER A 429 16.36 3.39 -20.17
C SER A 429 16.29 2.98 -18.69
N THR A 430 16.23 1.68 -18.45
CA THR A 430 15.94 0.95 -17.19
C THR A 430 16.97 1.09 -16.05
N ASP A 431 17.83 2.11 -16.02
CA ASP A 431 19.07 2.05 -15.22
C ASP A 431 19.09 2.85 -13.91
N SER A 432 18.00 3.50 -13.52
CA SER A 432 17.88 4.13 -12.20
C SER A 432 16.77 3.45 -11.40
N GLY A 433 17.09 2.88 -10.23
CA GLY A 433 16.13 2.38 -9.23
C GLY A 433 15.27 3.48 -8.59
N ASP A 434 14.93 4.50 -9.37
CA ASP A 434 14.11 5.64 -8.99
C ASP A 434 12.63 5.39 -9.20
N PHE A 435 11.81 6.22 -8.55
CA PHE A 435 10.37 6.09 -8.62
C PHE A 435 9.91 6.58 -10.00
N ASP A 436 9.27 5.70 -10.79
CA ASP A 436 8.64 6.09 -12.04
C ASP A 436 7.14 6.35 -11.84
N ALA A 437 6.74 7.60 -12.03
CA ALA A 437 5.37 8.05 -11.86
C ALA A 437 4.41 7.50 -12.92
N ALA A 438 4.88 7.23 -14.15
CA ALA A 438 4.07 6.59 -15.19
C ALA A 438 3.79 5.12 -14.85
N ALA A 439 4.82 4.38 -14.41
CA ALA A 439 4.65 2.99 -13.95
C ALA A 439 3.80 2.90 -12.67
N PHE A 440 3.89 3.89 -11.79
CA PHE A 440 3.01 3.97 -10.63
C PHE A 440 1.56 4.21 -11.05
N MET A 441 1.30 5.18 -11.94
CA MET A 441 -0.06 5.48 -12.40
C MET A 441 -0.72 4.30 -13.12
N LEU A 442 0.01 3.64 -14.03
CA LEU A 442 -0.49 2.43 -14.71
C LEU A 442 -0.88 1.34 -13.72
N ARG A 443 -0.07 1.12 -12.69
CA ARG A 443 -0.39 0.15 -11.63
C ARG A 443 -1.61 0.57 -10.82
N VAL A 444 -1.71 1.85 -10.44
CA VAL A 444 -2.88 2.36 -9.72
C VAL A 444 -4.16 2.20 -10.54
N ARG A 445 -4.14 2.54 -11.84
CA ARG A 445 -5.27 2.34 -12.75
C ARG A 445 -5.62 0.86 -12.92
N GLY A 446 -4.60 0.02 -13.16
CA GLY A 446 -4.78 -1.42 -13.27
C GLY A 446 -5.37 -2.03 -12.00
N TYR A 447 -4.91 -1.62 -10.81
CA TYR A 447 -5.43 -2.08 -9.53
C TYR A 447 -6.85 -1.59 -9.29
N ASN A 448 -7.19 -0.33 -9.60
CA ASN A 448 -8.55 0.18 -9.49
C ASN A 448 -9.51 -0.60 -10.40
N LYS A 449 -9.17 -0.73 -11.69
CA LYS A 449 -10.00 -1.46 -12.66
C LYS A 449 -10.24 -2.90 -12.23
N ARG A 450 -9.19 -3.62 -11.80
CA ARG A 450 -9.33 -5.00 -11.32
C ARG A 450 -10.11 -5.07 -10.01
N GLN A 451 -9.95 -4.11 -9.11
CA GLN A 451 -10.76 -4.01 -7.90
C GLN A 451 -12.25 -3.87 -8.25
N GLU A 452 -12.60 -2.97 -9.17
CA GLU A 452 -13.97 -2.74 -9.64
C GLU A 452 -14.55 -4.00 -10.29
N THR A 453 -13.86 -4.56 -11.28
CA THR A 453 -14.29 -5.80 -11.96
C THR A 453 -14.55 -6.94 -10.98
N HIS A 454 -13.69 -7.13 -9.97
CA HIS A 454 -13.89 -8.18 -8.98
C HIS A 454 -14.99 -7.85 -7.95
N VAL A 455 -15.26 -6.58 -7.66
CA VAL A 455 -16.42 -6.21 -6.84
C VAL A 455 -17.71 -6.48 -7.60
N GLU A 456 -17.79 -6.07 -8.87
CA GLU A 456 -18.94 -6.32 -9.75
C GLU A 456 -19.18 -7.81 -9.96
N SER A 457 -18.12 -8.58 -10.24
CA SER A 457 -18.24 -10.03 -10.41
C SER A 457 -18.67 -10.72 -9.12
N ALA A 458 -18.19 -10.26 -7.95
CA ALA A 458 -18.67 -10.77 -6.67
C ALA A 458 -20.16 -10.45 -6.43
N GLN A 459 -20.62 -9.27 -6.86
CA GLN A 459 -22.03 -8.86 -6.78
C GLN A 459 -22.92 -9.72 -7.67
N GLU A 460 -22.54 -9.93 -8.93
CA GLU A 460 -23.27 -10.80 -9.87
C GLU A 460 -23.47 -12.21 -9.29
N HIS A 461 -22.41 -12.81 -8.74
CA HIS A 461 -22.50 -14.15 -8.13
C HIS A 461 -23.28 -14.16 -6.80
N TYR A 462 -23.22 -13.09 -6.02
CA TYR A 462 -24.04 -12.93 -4.82
C TYR A 462 -25.54 -12.85 -5.16
N GLU A 463 -25.89 -12.11 -6.21
CA GLU A 463 -27.27 -11.99 -6.72
C GLU A 463 -27.77 -13.34 -7.22
N MET A 464 -27.00 -14.05 -8.07
CA MET A 464 -27.34 -15.41 -8.53
C MET A 464 -27.52 -16.41 -7.39
N ALA A 465 -26.66 -16.36 -6.36
CA ALA A 465 -26.80 -17.18 -5.17
C ALA A 465 -28.08 -16.86 -4.37
N THR A 466 -28.44 -15.58 -4.28
CA THR A 466 -29.64 -15.13 -3.58
C THR A 466 -30.91 -15.52 -4.33
N GLU A 467 -30.94 -15.37 -5.65
CA GLU A 467 -32.03 -15.84 -6.51
C GLU A 467 -32.22 -17.35 -6.41
N TYR A 468 -31.12 -18.11 -6.41
CA TYR A 468 -31.16 -19.56 -6.18
C TYR A 468 -31.78 -19.89 -4.81
N ASP A 469 -31.31 -19.26 -3.73
CA ASP A 469 -31.77 -19.55 -2.37
C ASP A 469 -33.28 -19.20 -2.23
N MET A 470 -33.72 -18.12 -2.85
CA MET A 470 -35.14 -17.74 -2.93
C MET A 470 -35.97 -18.77 -3.70
N ALA A 471 -35.53 -19.16 -4.90
CA ALA A 471 -36.24 -20.15 -5.72
C ALA A 471 -36.31 -21.51 -5.01
N LYS A 472 -35.25 -21.92 -4.31
CA LYS A 472 -35.22 -23.16 -3.52
C LYS A 472 -36.22 -23.10 -2.37
N SER A 473 -36.31 -21.98 -1.65
CA SER A 473 -37.29 -21.80 -0.56
C SER A 473 -38.74 -21.85 -1.05
N GLN A 474 -38.99 -21.53 -2.32
CA GLN A 474 -40.30 -21.57 -2.95
C GLN A 474 -40.60 -22.93 -3.62
N GLY A 475 -39.67 -23.89 -3.59
CA GLY A 475 -39.83 -25.20 -4.21
C GLY A 475 -39.70 -25.20 -5.73
N PHE A 476 -39.08 -24.17 -6.32
CA PHE A 476 -38.87 -24.06 -7.78
C PHE A 476 -37.53 -24.64 -8.27
N VAL A 477 -36.74 -25.24 -7.36
CA VAL A 477 -35.39 -25.73 -7.65
C VAL A 477 -35.34 -27.23 -7.46
N ASP A 478 -34.81 -27.93 -8.47
CA ASP A 478 -34.53 -29.37 -8.40
C ASP A 478 -33.32 -29.66 -7.50
N ASP A 479 -33.32 -30.80 -6.79
CA ASP A 479 -32.24 -31.17 -5.88
C ASP A 479 -30.86 -31.26 -6.58
N THR A 480 -30.83 -31.60 -7.88
CA THR A 480 -29.59 -31.66 -8.66
C THR A 480 -29.01 -30.29 -8.99
N ALA A 481 -29.80 -29.21 -8.89
CA ALA A 481 -29.36 -27.84 -9.13
C ALA A 481 -28.40 -27.30 -8.06
N HIS A 482 -28.21 -28.03 -6.96
CA HIS A 482 -27.32 -27.65 -5.87
C HIS A 482 -25.88 -27.36 -6.31
N VAL A 483 -25.41 -28.00 -7.40
CA VAL A 483 -24.11 -27.74 -8.00
C VAL A 483 -23.96 -26.28 -8.47
N MET A 484 -25.06 -25.64 -8.88
CA MET A 484 -25.07 -24.22 -9.28
C MET A 484 -24.83 -23.31 -8.07
N ARG A 485 -25.45 -23.62 -6.93
CA ARG A 485 -25.27 -22.84 -5.71
C ARG A 485 -23.84 -22.89 -5.18
N LEU A 486 -23.19 -24.05 -5.33
CA LEU A 486 -21.77 -24.25 -5.02
C LEU A 486 -20.86 -23.44 -5.93
N TYR A 487 -21.15 -23.46 -7.23
CA TYR A 487 -20.43 -22.64 -8.21
C TYR A 487 -20.54 -21.14 -7.90
N TYR A 488 -21.75 -20.63 -7.62
CA TYR A 488 -21.95 -19.22 -7.29
C TYR A 488 -21.18 -18.80 -6.05
N GLU A 489 -21.16 -19.63 -4.99
CA GLU A 489 -20.41 -19.33 -3.77
C GLU A 489 -18.89 -19.34 -4.00
N GLU A 490 -18.38 -20.29 -4.78
CA GLU A 490 -16.94 -20.40 -5.06
C GLU A 490 -16.44 -19.19 -5.86
N GLU A 491 -17.14 -18.79 -6.93
CA GLU A 491 -16.78 -17.63 -7.74
C GLU A 491 -16.95 -16.32 -6.96
N GLN A 492 -18.02 -16.20 -6.15
CA GLN A 492 -18.20 -15.05 -5.26
C GLN A 492 -16.99 -14.90 -4.32
N ARG A 493 -16.59 -15.99 -3.64
CA ARG A 493 -15.46 -15.99 -2.70
C ARG A 493 -14.14 -15.67 -3.39
N TYR A 494 -13.91 -16.24 -4.58
CA TYR A 494 -12.74 -15.95 -5.41
C TYR A 494 -12.63 -14.45 -5.70
N HIS A 495 -13.69 -13.85 -6.23
CA HIS A 495 -13.73 -12.43 -6.57
C HIS A 495 -13.64 -11.52 -5.34
N MET A 496 -14.27 -11.89 -4.22
CA MET A 496 -14.10 -11.16 -2.95
C MET A 496 -12.65 -11.13 -2.49
N GLY A 497 -11.93 -12.26 -2.57
CA GLY A 497 -10.52 -12.34 -2.20
C GLY A 497 -9.61 -11.49 -3.11
N LEU A 498 -9.90 -11.43 -4.40
CA LEU A 498 -9.17 -10.58 -5.33
C LEU A 498 -9.47 -9.09 -5.15
N ALA A 499 -10.73 -8.73 -4.89
CA ALA A 499 -11.07 -7.37 -4.51
C ALA A 499 -10.28 -6.95 -3.26
N ASP A 500 -10.20 -7.80 -2.24
CA ASP A 500 -9.38 -7.55 -1.03
C ASP A 500 -7.89 -7.39 -1.33
N LYS A 501 -7.33 -8.21 -2.24
CA LYS A 501 -5.94 -8.09 -2.72
C LYS A 501 -5.68 -6.69 -3.28
N TYR A 502 -6.54 -6.21 -4.20
CA TYR A 502 -6.36 -4.90 -4.83
C TYR A 502 -6.63 -3.75 -3.86
N ARG A 503 -7.60 -3.90 -2.95
CA ARG A 503 -7.82 -2.95 -1.85
C ARG A 503 -6.58 -2.83 -0.97
N LYS A 504 -5.85 -3.92 -0.70
CA LYS A 504 -4.60 -3.90 0.07
C LYS A 504 -3.49 -3.15 -0.67
N PHE A 505 -3.38 -3.31 -1.99
CA PHE A 505 -2.42 -2.54 -2.78
C PHE A 505 -2.68 -1.04 -2.77
N MET A 506 -3.92 -0.64 -2.51
CA MET A 506 -4.37 0.76 -2.44
C MET A 506 -4.63 1.23 -1.00
N ALA A 507 -4.22 0.45 0.02
CA ALA A 507 -4.47 0.75 1.43
C ALA A 507 -3.66 1.93 2.01
N PHE A 508 -2.90 2.64 1.17
CA PHE A 508 -2.17 3.84 1.56
C PHE A 508 -3.07 5.10 1.68
N HIS A 509 -4.39 5.01 1.45
CA HIS A 509 -5.34 6.12 1.53
C HIS A 509 -6.66 5.73 2.27
N HIS A 510 -6.98 6.34 3.42
CA HIS A 510 -8.02 5.86 4.35
C HIS A 510 -9.23 6.81 4.58
N LEU A 511 -9.37 7.92 3.85
CA LEU A 511 -10.42 8.92 4.14
C LEU A 511 -11.84 8.50 3.71
N LYS A 512 -11.99 7.77 2.60
CA LYS A 512 -13.29 7.27 2.13
C LYS A 512 -13.86 6.19 3.05
N ASP A 513 -13.00 5.35 3.63
CA ASP A 513 -13.39 4.21 4.46
C ASP A 513 -14.11 4.66 5.75
N ARG A 514 -13.65 5.75 6.38
CA ARG A 514 -14.26 6.26 7.62
C ARG A 514 -15.71 6.69 7.39
N LYS A 515 -16.00 7.35 6.27
CA LYS A 515 -17.37 7.73 5.88
C LYS A 515 -18.24 6.49 5.66
N ASN A 516 -17.74 5.48 4.96
CA ASN A 516 -18.48 4.24 4.73
C ASN A 516 -18.77 3.46 6.02
N VAL A 517 -17.84 3.50 7.00
CA VAL A 517 -18.07 2.93 8.33
C VAL A 517 -19.22 3.64 9.05
N ASP A 518 -19.29 4.97 8.96
CA ASP A 518 -20.39 5.74 9.56
C ASP A 518 -21.74 5.42 8.89
N VAL A 519 -21.76 5.27 7.57
CA VAL A 519 -22.96 4.88 6.78
C VAL A 519 -23.49 3.50 7.20
N MET A 520 -22.63 2.53 7.45
CA MET A 520 -23.03 1.16 7.82
C MET A 520 -23.35 0.97 9.31
N ARG A 521 -23.03 1.95 10.16
CA ARG A 521 -23.20 1.87 11.62
C ARG A 521 -24.66 1.68 12.07
N PRO A 522 -25.68 2.32 11.48
CA PRO A 522 -27.08 2.10 11.85
C PRO A 522 -27.53 0.65 11.61
N ALA A 523 -27.23 0.10 10.43
CA ALA A 523 -27.58 -1.28 10.07
C ALA A 523 -26.93 -2.31 11.02
N TYR A 524 -25.65 -2.10 11.36
CA TYR A 524 -24.95 -2.90 12.37
C TYR A 524 -25.67 -2.90 13.73
N LYS A 525 -26.09 -1.72 14.21
CA LYS A 525 -26.77 -1.58 15.51
C LYS A 525 -28.13 -2.28 15.50
N ASP A 526 -28.86 -2.20 14.40
CA ASP A 526 -30.17 -2.84 14.26
C ASP A 526 -30.06 -4.37 14.31
N LEU A 527 -29.18 -4.95 13.48
CA LEU A 527 -28.91 -6.39 13.49
C LEU A 527 -28.39 -6.88 14.86
N SER A 528 -27.52 -6.10 15.50
CA SER A 528 -26.99 -6.46 16.84
C SER A 528 -28.12 -6.54 17.87
N ARG A 529 -29.07 -5.60 17.82
CA ARG A 529 -30.24 -5.58 18.71
C ARG A 529 -31.15 -6.79 18.43
N ARG A 530 -31.42 -7.09 17.16
CA ARG A 530 -32.24 -8.25 16.76
C ARG A 530 -31.64 -9.57 17.20
N PHE A 531 -30.33 -9.75 17.02
CA PHE A 531 -29.60 -10.93 17.50
C PHE A 531 -29.77 -11.13 19.01
N GLN A 532 -29.58 -10.05 19.79
CA GLN A 532 -29.74 -10.09 21.25
C GLN A 532 -31.18 -10.38 21.68
N ALA A 533 -32.17 -9.82 20.98
CA ALA A 533 -33.58 -10.09 21.25
C ALA A 533 -33.91 -11.58 21.04
N ILE A 534 -33.53 -12.15 19.89
CA ILE A 534 -33.74 -13.58 19.60
C ILE A 534 -33.07 -14.45 20.68
N GLN A 535 -31.82 -14.16 21.06
CA GLN A 535 -31.14 -14.92 22.12
C GLN A 535 -31.83 -14.80 23.48
N SER A 536 -32.34 -13.63 23.84
CA SER A 536 -33.08 -13.42 25.09
C SER A 536 -34.36 -14.23 25.08
N ASP A 537 -35.16 -14.11 24.02
CA ASP A 537 -36.46 -14.78 23.91
C ASP A 537 -36.31 -16.31 23.91
N GLU A 538 -35.30 -16.85 23.21
CA GLU A 538 -34.99 -18.29 23.24
C GLU A 538 -34.52 -18.76 24.62
N SER A 539 -33.78 -17.93 25.35
CA SER A 539 -33.33 -18.25 26.71
C SER A 539 -34.47 -18.21 27.72
N GLU A 540 -35.46 -17.33 27.53
CA GLU A 540 -36.64 -17.20 28.39
C GLU A 540 -37.68 -18.28 28.11
N THR A 541 -37.91 -18.61 26.85
CA THR A 541 -38.92 -19.58 26.42
C THR A 541 -38.40 -21.01 26.37
N GLY A 542 -37.09 -21.21 26.22
CA GLY A 542 -36.47 -22.52 25.98
C GLY A 542 -36.75 -23.10 24.59
N VAL A 543 -37.37 -22.32 23.69
CA VAL A 543 -37.74 -22.74 22.32
C VAL A 543 -36.86 -22.01 21.32
N VAL A 544 -36.42 -22.70 20.27
CA VAL A 544 -35.66 -22.09 19.16
C VAL A 544 -36.61 -21.37 18.21
N LEU A 545 -36.35 -20.08 17.97
CA LEU A 545 -37.14 -19.20 17.12
C LEU A 545 -36.67 -19.32 15.66
N TYR A 546 -37.10 -20.39 14.98
CA TYR A 546 -36.57 -20.77 13.66
C TYR A 546 -36.82 -19.72 12.57
N GLU A 547 -38.04 -19.19 12.46
CA GLU A 547 -38.39 -18.22 11.43
C GLU A 547 -37.63 -16.89 11.60
N GLU A 548 -37.51 -16.43 12.85
CA GLU A 548 -36.78 -15.23 13.22
C GLU A 548 -35.27 -15.39 12.98
N ARG A 549 -34.71 -16.58 13.27
CA ARG A 549 -33.32 -16.91 12.96
C ARG A 549 -33.05 -16.90 11.46
N GLU A 550 -33.91 -17.50 10.64
CA GLU A 550 -33.72 -17.54 9.19
C GLU A 550 -33.88 -16.16 8.55
N ALA A 551 -34.85 -15.35 9.02
CA ALA A 551 -34.98 -13.95 8.61
C ALA A 551 -33.73 -13.14 8.99
N TYR A 552 -33.24 -13.30 10.23
CA TYR A 552 -32.02 -12.66 10.68
C TYR A 552 -30.79 -13.07 9.85
N LYS A 553 -30.61 -14.36 9.56
CA LYS A 553 -29.50 -14.87 8.74
C LYS A 553 -29.51 -14.26 7.34
N ARG A 554 -30.68 -14.15 6.71
CA ARG A 554 -30.83 -13.50 5.39
C ARG A 554 -30.36 -12.05 5.43
N ASP A 555 -30.82 -11.30 6.43
CA ASP A 555 -30.45 -9.88 6.59
C ASP A 555 -28.97 -9.72 6.95
N LEU A 556 -28.41 -10.63 7.76
CA LEU A 556 -26.99 -10.67 8.10
C LEU A 556 -26.12 -10.88 6.86
N ARG A 557 -26.52 -11.80 5.97
CA ARG A 557 -25.83 -12.07 4.71
C ARG A 557 -25.83 -10.83 3.80
N ALA A 558 -27.00 -10.20 3.61
CA ALA A 558 -27.14 -8.98 2.82
C ALA A 558 -26.32 -7.80 3.38
N TYR A 559 -26.40 -7.57 4.70
CA TYR A 559 -25.62 -6.53 5.38
C TYR A 559 -24.11 -6.76 5.23
N THR A 560 -23.64 -8.00 5.36
CA THR A 560 -22.22 -8.33 5.28
C THR A 560 -21.70 -8.15 3.85
N PHE A 561 -22.50 -8.52 2.84
CA PHE A 561 -22.17 -8.25 1.44
C PHE A 561 -22.09 -6.74 1.15
N GLN A 562 -23.08 -5.97 1.61
CA GLN A 562 -23.06 -4.50 1.45
C GLN A 562 -21.86 -3.84 2.15
N CYS A 563 -21.45 -4.36 3.30
CA CYS A 563 -20.20 -3.94 3.95
C CYS A 563 -18.98 -4.26 3.07
N PHE A 564 -18.97 -5.42 2.42
CA PHE A 564 -17.90 -5.81 1.50
C PHE A 564 -17.85 -4.88 0.28
N GLU A 565 -18.98 -4.58 -0.38
CA GLU A 565 -19.01 -3.68 -1.56
C GLU A 565 -18.43 -2.30 -1.22
N ARG A 566 -18.81 -1.76 -0.07
CA ARG A 566 -18.32 -0.46 0.44
C ARG A 566 -16.88 -0.50 0.95
N GLY A 567 -16.22 -1.67 0.93
CA GLY A 567 -14.84 -1.87 1.36
C GLY A 567 -14.64 -1.77 2.88
N VAL A 568 -15.70 -1.98 3.66
CA VAL A 568 -15.67 -1.97 5.15
C VAL A 568 -15.84 -3.36 5.77
N ALA A 569 -15.82 -4.40 4.93
CA ALA A 569 -15.65 -5.81 5.26
C ALA A 569 -14.81 -6.50 4.17
N THR A 570 -14.27 -7.68 4.48
CA THR A 570 -13.44 -8.50 3.58
C THR A 570 -14.01 -9.91 3.45
N LEU A 571 -13.44 -10.74 2.58
CA LEU A 571 -13.73 -12.17 2.49
C LEU A 571 -13.61 -12.86 3.86
N LYS A 572 -12.72 -12.39 4.74
CA LYS A 572 -12.60 -12.94 6.10
C LYS A 572 -13.88 -12.76 6.91
N GLU A 573 -14.54 -11.61 6.79
CA GLU A 573 -15.80 -11.34 7.47
C GLU A 573 -16.96 -12.14 6.85
N TRP A 574 -16.95 -12.34 5.53
CA TRP A 574 -17.87 -13.27 4.86
C TRP A 574 -17.70 -14.71 5.35
N ASP A 575 -16.47 -15.22 5.38
CA ASP A 575 -16.13 -16.56 5.88
C ASP A 575 -16.56 -16.79 7.33
N ALA A 576 -16.64 -15.72 8.14
CA ALA A 576 -17.05 -15.84 9.53
C ALA A 576 -18.56 -16.08 9.69
N ILE A 577 -19.38 -15.58 8.76
CA ILE A 577 -20.83 -15.79 8.77
C ILE A 577 -21.28 -16.97 7.90
N THR A 578 -20.48 -17.38 6.92
CA THR A 578 -20.82 -18.47 6.00
C THR A 578 -20.13 -19.76 6.41
N ASP A 579 -20.93 -20.80 6.62
CA ASP A 579 -20.45 -22.18 6.71
C ASP A 579 -20.49 -22.80 5.33
N TYR A 580 -19.30 -23.04 4.76
CA TYR A 580 -19.14 -23.63 3.45
C TYR A 580 -18.31 -24.91 3.60
N ASP A 581 -18.97 -26.04 3.44
CA ASP A 581 -18.33 -27.34 3.40
C ASP A 581 -18.21 -27.80 1.94
N ALA A 582 -16.99 -27.74 1.44
CA ALA A 582 -16.69 -28.11 0.08
C ALA A 582 -16.87 -29.62 -0.20
N GLU A 583 -16.76 -30.48 0.82
CA GLU A 583 -16.86 -31.93 0.68
C GLU A 583 -18.31 -32.39 0.74
N SER A 584 -19.10 -31.90 1.71
CA SER A 584 -20.52 -32.23 1.80
C SER A 584 -21.41 -31.42 0.85
N GLY A 585 -20.89 -30.32 0.31
CA GLY A 585 -21.60 -29.41 -0.58
C GLY A 585 -22.47 -28.40 0.16
N SER A 586 -22.59 -28.44 1.49
CA SER A 586 -23.50 -27.55 2.21
C SER A 586 -23.01 -26.09 2.26
N ILE A 587 -23.96 -25.16 2.11
CA ILE A 587 -23.74 -23.73 2.31
C ILE A 587 -24.83 -23.23 3.23
N GLU A 588 -24.46 -22.81 4.44
CA GLU A 588 -25.37 -22.28 5.45
C GLU A 588 -24.88 -20.96 6.04
N THR A 589 -25.80 -20.06 6.35
CA THR A 589 -25.45 -18.85 7.10
C THR A 589 -25.55 -19.14 8.60
N ARG A 590 -24.46 -18.88 9.34
CA ARG A 590 -24.39 -19.08 10.78
C ARG A 590 -25.24 -18.05 11.52
N PHE A 591 -25.91 -18.48 12.58
CA PHE A 591 -26.57 -17.57 13.51
C PHE A 591 -25.53 -16.97 14.48
N VAL A 592 -24.93 -15.84 14.08
CA VAL A 592 -23.86 -15.15 14.85
C VAL A 592 -24.13 -13.65 14.91
N LEU A 593 -23.51 -12.96 15.88
CA LEU A 593 -23.53 -11.50 16.00
C LEU A 593 -23.03 -10.84 14.70
N PRO A 594 -23.65 -9.76 14.20
CA PRO A 594 -23.19 -9.13 12.96
C PRO A 594 -21.80 -8.55 13.15
N ILE A 595 -21.03 -8.50 12.07
CA ILE A 595 -19.67 -8.00 12.14
C ILE A 595 -19.67 -6.48 12.03
N ARG A 596 -18.98 -5.83 12.97
CA ARG A 596 -18.79 -4.37 12.95
C ARG A 596 -18.10 -3.94 11.65
N PRO A 597 -18.60 -2.90 10.94
CA PRO A 597 -17.90 -2.37 9.77
C PRO A 597 -16.58 -1.74 10.24
N LYS A 598 -15.48 -2.03 9.55
CA LYS A 598 -14.17 -1.49 9.90
C LYS A 598 -13.48 -0.87 8.70
N ALA A 599 -12.63 0.11 8.94
CA ALA A 599 -11.82 0.69 7.87
C ALA A 599 -10.85 -0.36 7.31
N ARG A 600 -10.36 -0.15 6.08
CA ARG A 600 -9.42 -1.08 5.42
C ARG A 600 -8.15 -1.31 6.25
N GLU A 601 -7.70 -0.29 6.98
CA GLU A 601 -6.58 -0.36 7.92
C GLU A 601 -6.76 -1.47 8.99
N GLU A 602 -7.98 -1.64 9.48
CA GLU A 602 -8.30 -2.65 10.50
C GLU A 602 -8.54 -4.04 9.91
N ASN A 603 -9.17 -4.13 8.72
CA ASN A 603 -9.59 -5.41 8.15
C ASN A 603 -8.52 -6.11 7.31
N LEU A 604 -7.71 -5.37 6.54
CA LEU A 604 -6.73 -5.95 5.60
C LEU A 604 -5.39 -6.25 6.27
N ASN A 605 -5.40 -7.21 7.19
CA ASN A 605 -4.19 -7.69 7.84
C ASN A 605 -3.29 -8.51 6.88
N ASP A 606 -2.00 -8.60 7.20
CA ASP A 606 -1.02 -9.29 6.36
C ASP A 606 -1.26 -10.80 6.25
N ALA A 607 -1.93 -11.41 7.23
CA ALA A 607 -2.23 -12.83 7.20
C ALA A 607 -3.30 -13.15 6.14
N HIS A 608 -4.38 -12.36 6.09
CA HIS A 608 -5.42 -12.45 5.07
C HIS A 608 -4.86 -12.17 3.69
N PHE A 609 -4.12 -11.07 3.53
CA PHE A 609 -3.51 -10.71 2.25
C PHE A 609 -2.60 -11.84 1.71
N ARG A 610 -1.82 -12.49 2.58
CA ARG A 610 -1.00 -13.64 2.16
C ARG A 610 -1.82 -14.79 1.61
N ARG A 611 -3.07 -15.00 2.03
CA ARG A 611 -3.94 -16.08 1.50
C ARG A 611 -4.36 -15.81 0.07
N VAL A 612 -4.74 -14.57 -0.25
CA VAL A 612 -5.40 -14.21 -1.51
C VAL A 612 -4.46 -13.61 -2.57
N LYS A 613 -3.28 -13.11 -2.18
CA LYS A 613 -2.37 -12.37 -3.09
C LYS A 613 -1.90 -13.12 -4.35
N ALA A 614 -2.07 -14.44 -4.39
CA ALA A 614 -1.57 -15.31 -5.44
C ALA A 614 -2.70 -15.95 -6.27
N TRP A 615 -3.96 -15.60 -6.06
CA TRP A 615 -5.10 -16.25 -6.73
C TRP A 615 -5.29 -15.88 -8.22
N ASP A 616 -4.64 -14.83 -8.68
CA ASP A 616 -4.75 -14.26 -10.03
C ASP A 616 -3.35 -13.96 -10.60
N VAL A 617 -2.41 -14.87 -10.37
CA VAL A 617 -1.04 -14.75 -10.82
C VAL A 617 -0.94 -14.62 -12.35
N HIS A 618 -1.88 -15.23 -13.08
CA HIS A 618 -2.01 -15.10 -14.53
C HIS A 618 -2.31 -13.67 -15.01
N HIS A 619 -2.79 -12.78 -14.14
CA HIS A 619 -3.01 -11.35 -14.44
C HIS A 619 -1.84 -10.44 -14.04
N LEU A 620 -0.79 -10.99 -13.42
CA LEU A 620 0.36 -10.20 -12.96
C LEU A 620 1.33 -9.79 -14.07
N GLY A 621 1.19 -10.33 -15.29
CA GLY A 621 2.06 -9.96 -16.41
C GLY A 621 2.09 -8.46 -16.70
N LEU A 622 0.96 -7.77 -16.51
CA LEU A 622 0.83 -6.32 -16.65
C LEU A 622 1.37 -5.52 -15.45
N ASP A 623 1.76 -6.18 -14.35
CA ASP A 623 2.29 -5.50 -13.17
C ASP A 623 3.83 -5.42 -13.18
N TYR A 624 4.48 -6.22 -14.02
CA TYR A 624 5.93 -6.33 -14.16
C TYR A 624 6.38 -5.94 -15.58
N TYR A 625 6.12 -4.68 -15.95
CA TYR A 625 6.67 -4.10 -17.17
C TYR A 625 8.21 -4.26 -17.21
N ASN A 626 8.78 -4.69 -18.34
CA ASN A 626 10.22 -4.83 -18.61
C ASN A 626 11.01 -5.90 -17.81
N HIS A 627 10.35 -6.91 -17.25
CA HIS A 627 11.06 -8.06 -16.66
C HIS A 627 10.70 -9.37 -17.36
N PRO A 628 11.65 -10.09 -17.98
CA PRO A 628 11.39 -11.43 -18.50
C PRO A 628 11.19 -12.39 -17.33
N ASP A 629 9.99 -12.97 -17.26
CA ASP A 629 9.50 -13.97 -16.29
C ASP A 629 9.72 -13.63 -14.80
N ALA A 630 8.62 -13.43 -14.07
CA ALA A 630 8.67 -13.18 -12.63
C ALA A 630 8.78 -14.50 -11.84
N ARG A 631 9.72 -14.59 -10.88
CA ARG A 631 9.82 -15.75 -9.99
C ARG A 631 8.70 -15.78 -8.97
N ILE A 632 8.04 -16.93 -8.84
CA ILE A 632 7.06 -17.21 -7.79
C ILE A 632 7.61 -18.25 -6.81
N ASP A 633 7.39 -18.04 -5.51
CA ASP A 633 7.75 -19.04 -4.51
C ASP A 633 6.76 -20.21 -4.50
N SER A 634 7.25 -21.38 -4.10
CA SER A 634 6.48 -22.64 -4.11
C SER A 634 5.19 -22.57 -3.29
N THR A 635 5.14 -21.75 -2.23
CA THR A 635 3.93 -21.63 -1.39
C THR A 635 2.84 -20.88 -2.15
N ASN A 636 3.21 -19.78 -2.82
CA ASN A 636 2.26 -19.01 -3.63
C ASN A 636 1.86 -19.76 -4.90
N ALA A 637 2.78 -20.51 -5.53
CA ALA A 637 2.46 -21.34 -6.69
C ALA A 637 1.41 -22.43 -6.35
N LYS A 638 1.57 -23.10 -5.21
CA LYS A 638 0.57 -24.06 -4.72
C LYS A 638 -0.78 -23.41 -4.46
N ARG A 639 -0.82 -22.25 -3.79
CA ARG A 639 -2.06 -21.52 -3.53
C ARG A 639 -2.79 -21.08 -4.81
N PHE A 640 -2.03 -20.72 -5.84
CA PHE A 640 -2.59 -20.41 -7.15
C PHE A 640 -3.23 -21.66 -7.79
N ALA A 641 -2.52 -22.80 -7.73
CA ALA A 641 -3.03 -24.08 -8.22
C ALA A 641 -4.26 -24.56 -7.44
N ASP A 642 -4.28 -24.43 -6.10
CA ASP A 642 -5.41 -24.78 -5.26
C ASP A 642 -6.67 -23.95 -5.63
N ALA A 643 -6.49 -22.64 -5.84
CA ALA A 643 -7.57 -21.75 -6.26
C ALA A 643 -8.10 -22.11 -7.66
N TRP A 644 -7.20 -22.40 -8.61
CA TRP A 644 -7.57 -22.88 -9.94
C TRP A 644 -8.37 -24.19 -9.87
N GLN A 645 -7.89 -25.17 -9.10
CA GLN A 645 -8.52 -26.48 -9.00
C GLN A 645 -9.91 -26.39 -8.39
N GLY A 646 -10.08 -25.61 -7.31
CA GLY A 646 -11.38 -25.39 -6.67
C GLY A 646 -12.39 -24.79 -7.65
N ARG A 647 -12.00 -23.74 -8.38
CA ARG A 647 -12.84 -23.10 -9.41
C ARG A 647 -13.20 -24.06 -10.54
N LYS A 648 -12.21 -24.76 -11.10
CA LYS A 648 -12.41 -25.72 -12.21
C LYS A 648 -13.40 -26.81 -11.84
N GLN A 649 -13.24 -27.42 -10.65
CA GLN A 649 -14.14 -28.47 -10.18
C GLN A 649 -15.61 -28.00 -10.09
N ARG A 650 -15.84 -26.78 -9.61
CA ARG A 650 -17.20 -26.22 -9.50
C ARG A 650 -17.78 -25.80 -10.84
N ALA A 651 -16.96 -25.18 -11.70
CA ALA A 651 -17.37 -24.78 -13.04
C ALA A 651 -17.73 -26.00 -13.91
N ASP A 652 -16.92 -27.07 -13.88
CA ASP A 652 -17.20 -28.31 -14.62
C ASP A 652 -18.55 -28.93 -14.18
N ALA A 653 -18.81 -28.97 -12.87
CA ALA A 653 -20.08 -29.49 -12.34
C ALA A 653 -21.29 -28.62 -12.75
N ALA A 654 -21.14 -27.30 -12.70
CA ALA A 654 -22.15 -26.36 -13.17
C ALA A 654 -22.40 -26.50 -14.68
N ARG A 655 -21.34 -26.66 -15.49
CA ARG A 655 -21.43 -26.84 -16.94
C ARG A 655 -22.17 -28.12 -17.30
N MET A 656 -21.91 -29.22 -16.60
CA MET A 656 -22.65 -30.47 -16.78
C MET A 656 -24.16 -30.28 -16.54
N TYR A 657 -24.53 -29.55 -15.48
CA TYR A 657 -25.93 -29.26 -15.17
C TYR A 657 -26.60 -28.34 -16.20
N VAL A 658 -25.95 -27.23 -16.58
CA VAL A 658 -26.46 -26.28 -17.57
C VAL A 658 -26.65 -26.96 -18.94
N ALA A 659 -25.69 -27.80 -19.36
CA ALA A 659 -25.79 -28.56 -20.60
C ALA A 659 -26.92 -29.61 -20.56
N ALA A 660 -27.08 -30.32 -19.43
CA ALA A 660 -28.14 -31.32 -19.28
C ALA A 660 -29.55 -30.70 -19.29
N THR A 661 -29.68 -29.46 -18.83
CA THR A 661 -30.96 -28.72 -18.77
C THR A 661 -31.23 -27.86 -20.00
N GLY A 662 -30.30 -27.79 -20.95
CA GLY A 662 -30.43 -26.97 -22.16
C GLY A 662 -30.45 -25.45 -21.89
N GLN A 663 -29.92 -25.02 -20.73
CA GLN A 663 -29.85 -23.61 -20.35
C GLN A 663 -28.56 -22.97 -20.87
N THR A 664 -28.49 -21.64 -20.79
CA THR A 664 -27.27 -20.88 -21.08
C THR A 664 -26.97 -19.95 -19.91
N LEU A 665 -25.71 -19.88 -19.50
CA LEU A 665 -25.26 -19.03 -18.40
C LEU A 665 -24.00 -18.25 -18.80
N PRO A 666 -24.14 -17.01 -19.30
CA PRO A 666 -23.00 -16.20 -19.77
C PRO A 666 -21.93 -15.97 -18.70
N ALA A 667 -22.31 -15.89 -17.42
CA ALA A 667 -21.36 -15.79 -16.31
C ALA A 667 -20.41 -17.00 -16.23
N LEU A 668 -20.92 -18.21 -16.48
CA LEU A 668 -20.13 -19.44 -16.50
C LEU A 668 -19.15 -19.47 -17.68
N ASP A 669 -19.57 -18.99 -18.86
CA ASP A 669 -18.67 -18.89 -20.02
C ASP A 669 -17.48 -17.95 -19.74
N ARG A 670 -17.72 -16.82 -19.05
CA ARG A 670 -16.65 -15.90 -18.63
C ARG A 670 -15.71 -16.54 -17.61
N SER A 671 -16.24 -17.23 -16.60
CA SER A 671 -15.43 -17.92 -15.59
C SER A 671 -14.58 -19.04 -16.18
N GLU A 672 -15.11 -19.85 -17.10
CA GLU A 672 -14.34 -20.90 -17.79
C GLU A 672 -13.21 -20.32 -18.65
N SER A 673 -13.44 -19.19 -19.33
CA SER A 673 -12.38 -18.52 -20.09
C SER A 673 -11.22 -18.06 -19.18
N ASP A 674 -11.52 -17.56 -17.98
CA ASP A 674 -10.51 -17.16 -17.01
C ASP A 674 -9.80 -18.39 -16.37
N ILE A 675 -10.54 -19.45 -16.07
CA ILE A 675 -9.99 -20.72 -15.55
C ILE A 675 -9.04 -21.37 -16.58
N ALA A 676 -9.35 -21.30 -17.87
CA ALA A 676 -8.46 -21.78 -18.93
C ALA A 676 -7.17 -20.95 -19.00
N SER A 677 -7.26 -19.63 -18.81
CA SER A 677 -6.08 -18.76 -18.69
C SER A 677 -5.22 -19.13 -17.48
N MET A 678 -5.85 -19.39 -16.32
CA MET A 678 -5.15 -19.89 -15.13
C MET A 678 -4.42 -21.22 -15.39
N GLU A 679 -5.08 -22.18 -16.07
CA GLU A 679 -4.51 -23.50 -16.37
C GLU A 679 -3.17 -23.40 -17.10
N SER A 680 -3.09 -22.52 -18.10
CA SER A 680 -1.85 -22.28 -18.86
C SER A 680 -0.68 -21.80 -17.99
N VAL A 681 -0.98 -21.07 -16.90
CA VAL A 681 0.01 -20.50 -15.99
C VAL A 681 0.33 -21.43 -14.83
N VAL A 682 -0.63 -22.26 -14.37
CA VAL A 682 -0.44 -23.21 -13.26
C VAL A 682 0.70 -24.18 -13.57
N ASP A 683 0.72 -24.74 -14.78
CA ASP A 683 1.77 -25.69 -15.18
C ASP A 683 3.16 -25.06 -15.12
N LYS A 684 3.32 -23.84 -15.65
CA LYS A 684 4.59 -23.09 -15.63
C LYS A 684 4.98 -22.66 -14.21
N ALA A 685 4.02 -22.18 -13.42
CA ALA A 685 4.27 -21.70 -12.06
C ALA A 685 4.64 -22.82 -11.09
N VAL A 686 4.00 -23.98 -11.19
CA VAL A 686 4.27 -25.14 -10.32
C VAL A 686 5.54 -25.88 -10.75
N ARG A 687 5.76 -26.06 -12.06
CA ARG A 687 6.91 -26.80 -12.58
C ARG A 687 8.20 -25.99 -12.58
N ASP A 688 8.13 -24.75 -13.08
CA ASP A 688 9.32 -23.95 -13.39
C ASP A 688 9.54 -22.82 -12.37
N GLY A 689 8.55 -22.54 -11.50
CA GLY A 689 8.64 -21.45 -10.50
C GLY A 689 8.62 -20.07 -11.14
N LEU A 690 8.07 -19.96 -12.34
CA LEU A 690 8.05 -18.77 -13.18
C LEU A 690 6.62 -18.42 -13.58
N ILE A 691 6.36 -17.13 -13.73
CA ILE A 691 5.11 -16.58 -14.24
C ILE A 691 5.44 -15.86 -15.54
N GLU A 692 4.69 -16.16 -16.60
CA GLU A 692 4.82 -15.48 -17.87
C GLU A 692 4.41 -14.01 -17.75
N THR A 693 5.32 -13.13 -18.16
CA THR A 693 5.13 -11.69 -18.16
C THR A 693 4.77 -11.23 -19.56
N VAL A 694 3.69 -10.47 -19.70
CA VAL A 694 3.35 -9.79 -20.96
C VAL A 694 4.45 -8.78 -21.25
N THR A 695 5.01 -8.83 -22.46
CA THR A 695 6.04 -7.88 -22.86
C THR A 695 5.39 -6.58 -23.31
N ILE A 696 6.07 -5.45 -23.14
CA ILE A 696 5.49 -4.17 -23.59
C ILE A 696 5.30 -4.16 -25.13
N ASP A 697 5.98 -5.05 -25.85
CA ASP A 697 5.84 -5.21 -27.31
C ASP A 697 4.48 -5.79 -27.74
N ASP A 698 3.76 -6.44 -26.82
CA ASP A 698 2.39 -6.96 -27.03
C ASP A 698 1.32 -5.86 -26.94
N LEU A 699 1.68 -4.66 -26.49
CA LEU A 699 0.84 -3.47 -26.43
C LEU A 699 1.16 -2.60 -27.67
N ALA A 700 0.28 -2.66 -28.67
CA ALA A 700 0.45 -2.15 -30.03
C ALA A 700 1.08 -0.73 -30.16
N PRO A 701 1.81 -0.44 -31.27
CA PRO A 701 2.40 0.87 -31.53
C PRO A 701 1.44 1.83 -32.24
N LEU A 702 1.45 3.12 -31.94
CA LEU A 702 0.78 4.14 -32.77
C LEU A 702 1.54 5.48 -32.88
N HIS A 703 1.14 6.18 -33.95
CA HIS A 703 1.80 7.19 -34.77
C HIS A 703 2.08 8.58 -34.16
N GLU A 704 3.04 9.28 -34.78
CA GLU A 704 3.61 10.60 -34.44
C GLU A 704 2.66 11.82 -34.47
N ASP A 705 1.38 11.70 -34.85
CA ASP A 705 0.50 12.87 -35.09
C ASP A 705 -0.28 13.40 -33.86
N ASP A 706 -0.12 12.81 -32.67
CA ASP A 706 -0.94 13.13 -31.48
C ASP A 706 -0.38 14.27 -30.59
N ALA A 707 -0.38 15.51 -31.12
CA ALA A 707 -0.01 16.69 -30.33
C ALA A 707 -1.18 17.21 -29.45
N ARG A 708 -1.14 16.87 -28.15
CA ARG A 708 -2.13 17.26 -27.10
C ARG A 708 -2.12 18.75 -26.69
N GLN A 709 -3.24 19.24 -26.18
CA GLN A 709 -3.36 20.64 -25.73
C GLN A 709 -2.40 20.94 -24.55
N LEU A 710 -1.70 22.08 -24.64
CA LEU A 710 -0.56 22.39 -23.76
C LEU A 710 -0.93 22.96 -22.39
N TYR A 711 -2.19 23.26 -22.11
CA TYR A 711 -2.61 23.99 -20.90
C TYR A 711 -4.04 23.61 -20.46
N THR A 712 -4.29 23.53 -19.13
CA THR A 712 -5.61 23.28 -18.53
C THR A 712 -6.10 24.48 -17.67
N ILE A 713 -7.38 24.44 -17.24
CA ILE A 713 -8.02 25.46 -16.40
C ILE A 713 -7.51 25.39 -14.95
N SER A 714 -7.58 26.50 -14.23
CA SER A 714 -7.17 26.55 -12.81
C SER A 714 -8.25 25.95 -11.89
N ALA A 715 -7.83 25.37 -10.74
CA ALA A 715 -8.72 24.61 -9.87
C ALA A 715 -9.78 25.47 -9.14
N ASP A 716 -9.50 26.77 -8.99
CA ASP A 716 -10.37 27.82 -8.47
C ASP A 716 -11.48 28.24 -9.47
N ARG A 717 -11.38 27.81 -10.73
CA ARG A 717 -12.42 28.04 -11.73
C ARG A 717 -13.34 26.83 -11.80
N SER A 718 -14.38 26.83 -10.97
CA SER A 718 -15.40 25.78 -10.98
C SER A 718 -16.27 25.87 -12.25
N VAL A 719 -16.39 24.76 -12.98
CA VAL A 719 -17.46 24.54 -13.95
C VAL A 719 -18.53 23.73 -13.22
N ASP A 720 -19.68 24.35 -12.98
CA ASP A 720 -20.83 23.69 -12.34
C ASP A 720 -21.47 22.70 -13.32
N MET A 721 -21.05 21.43 -13.23
CA MET A 721 -21.46 20.38 -14.15
C MET A 721 -22.96 20.08 -14.08
N THR A 722 -23.53 20.07 -12.88
CA THR A 722 -24.94 19.78 -12.65
C THR A 722 -25.83 20.80 -13.34
N LYS A 723 -25.48 22.09 -13.19
CA LYS A 723 -26.19 23.18 -13.89
C LYS A 723 -26.02 23.12 -15.41
N GLN A 724 -24.84 22.75 -15.90
CA GLN A 724 -24.59 22.63 -17.35
C GLN A 724 -25.33 21.44 -17.98
N LEU A 725 -25.36 20.30 -17.30
CA LEU A 725 -26.09 19.12 -17.73
C LEU A 725 -27.59 19.37 -17.74
N ARG A 726 -28.11 19.98 -16.68
CA ARG A 726 -29.50 20.42 -16.60
C ARG A 726 -29.88 21.35 -17.76
N ALA A 727 -29.09 22.39 -18.02
CA ALA A 727 -29.34 23.29 -19.15
C ALA A 727 -29.27 22.59 -20.52
N THR A 728 -28.44 21.55 -20.65
CA THR A 728 -28.35 20.75 -21.88
C THR A 728 -29.60 19.87 -22.06
N LEU A 729 -30.11 19.30 -20.97
CA LEU A 729 -31.31 18.45 -20.95
C LEU A 729 -32.61 19.25 -21.09
N GLU A 730 -32.71 20.42 -20.45
CA GLU A 730 -33.86 21.33 -20.61
C GLU A 730 -33.94 21.90 -22.04
N HIS A 731 -32.79 22.21 -22.66
CA HIS A 731 -32.75 22.66 -24.06
C HIS A 731 -33.15 21.53 -25.04
N ILE A 732 -33.09 20.27 -24.62
CA ILE A 732 -33.53 19.12 -25.42
C ILE A 732 -35.06 19.01 -25.40
N GLU A 733 -35.69 19.12 -24.22
CA GLU A 733 -37.15 19.11 -24.09
C GLU A 733 -37.79 20.22 -24.94
N ILE A 734 -37.17 21.40 -25.00
CA ILE A 734 -37.66 22.54 -25.79
C ILE A 734 -37.50 22.30 -27.31
N ILE A 735 -36.41 21.67 -27.78
CA ILE A 735 -36.24 21.39 -29.22
C ILE A 735 -37.19 20.28 -29.68
N GLU A 736 -37.38 19.23 -28.90
CA GLU A 736 -38.28 18.11 -29.25
C GLU A 736 -39.75 18.57 -29.25
N GLN A 737 -40.15 19.48 -28.35
CA GLN A 737 -41.47 20.13 -28.40
C GLN A 737 -41.67 21.01 -29.65
N ILE A 738 -40.64 21.73 -30.11
CA ILE A 738 -40.72 22.57 -31.32
C ILE A 738 -40.78 21.72 -32.59
N GLU A 739 -40.05 20.60 -32.65
CA GLU A 739 -40.10 19.68 -33.81
C GLU A 739 -41.43 18.91 -33.88
N GLU A 740 -42.08 18.62 -32.75
CA GLU A 740 -43.44 18.07 -32.70
C GLU A 740 -44.50 19.12 -33.12
N GLU A 741 -44.36 20.38 -32.69
CA GLU A 741 -45.27 21.48 -33.10
C GLU A 741 -45.12 21.93 -34.56
N GLU A 742 -43.98 21.68 -35.22
CA GLU A 742 -43.78 21.94 -36.66
C GLU A 742 -44.21 20.77 -37.57
N LEU A 743 -44.54 19.60 -36.99
CA LEU A 743 -45.01 18.40 -37.70
C LEU A 743 -46.53 18.13 -37.55
N GLU A 744 -47.22 18.86 -36.67
CA GLU A 744 -48.69 19.02 -36.66
C GLU A 744 -49.15 20.17 -37.56
#